data_AF-A0A534ZQ55-F1
#
_entry.id   AF-A0A534ZQ55-F1
#
_cell.length_a   1.000
_cell.length_b   1.000
_cell.length_c   1.000
_cell.angle_alpha   90.00
_cell.angle_beta   90.00
_cell.angle_gamma   90.00
#
_symmetry.space_group_name_H-M   'P 1'
#
loop_
_entity.id
_entity.type
_entity.pdbx_description
1 polymer ?
#
loop_
_entity_poly.entity_id
_entity_poly.type
_entity_poly.pdbx_seq_one_letter_code
_entity_poly.pdbx_strand_id
1 'polypeptide(L)'
;MTVDYKPEPIPTADVRLGEDLLALSETLAKNAHDRWAAQRLADGWRYGPTRNDERKEHPCLVPYESLPESEKTYDRTVALETLRVLVALGYVLQPPGGDRRAGAAGDDRPDSDAESSLRPAGLAALWGAGELAASGEDVYQQVGERALQLGKPLLACDVLEEAIKLRPGSPRLRQLQALALLRGGATERANRILGQLDREAVADEETLGLLARTHKDLGLRATDPAMRMAELSRAHEAYARAYRLTGGYWTGINAATLAVVTGHRETGSAIAREVRERCLDGLQQQAPRDDRYWILATLGEAALILGDWPEAEEWYTRAAEAGSDRLGDLSSTRRNARLLLDHLDGDRTRIEQCLRLPRVIVFTGHMIDAPGRRSARFPSALEDLVRRAIRKRIDELDGRLGFAAGACGGDILFLESILEVGGEANVVLPYGRDRFVADSVEIVPGWKPRFDRLLDRAVQVVVASPERLEGASASYDYASLLLLGLASIRAEQLETDLVALALWDGRTGSPGGTASVVEDWRRRGHEVQIIDVGELLRQSGGEIEARSDDLPSPPNRPDMPDAPRIMAILFADAVQFSKLTESQVPRFVEHFLGAIGKLADEAECPPVARNTWGDGLYLVFSGVREAGAFALRLSELVNRTDWAGKGLPPGLNLRVALHAGPVYSCRDPVTGQINYIGSHVSRGARIEPITPPGHVYASQAFAALAAAARVREFVCEYAGQTIWAKGYGTFPTYHVRRREPTGP
;
A
#
# COMPACT_ATOMS: atom_id res chain seq x y z
N MET A 1 -5.31 17.00 54.18
CA MET A 1 -6.14 15.82 53.87
C MET A 1 -5.30 14.60 54.17
N THR A 2 -5.60 13.86 55.23
CA THR A 2 -5.02 12.52 55.44
C THR A 2 -5.68 11.57 54.47
N VAL A 3 -4.95 11.14 53.45
CA VAL A 3 -5.42 10.14 52.49
C VAL A 3 -5.41 8.80 53.21
N ASP A 4 -6.58 8.26 53.54
CA ASP A 4 -6.74 6.90 54.05
C ASP A 4 -6.70 5.94 52.84
N TYR A 5 -5.48 5.62 52.38
CA TYR A 5 -5.23 4.69 51.29
C TYR A 5 -4.86 3.32 51.86
N LYS A 6 -5.68 2.31 51.55
CA LYS A 6 -5.38 0.89 51.83
C LYS A 6 -5.17 0.16 50.50
N PRO A 7 -3.95 -0.32 50.21
CA PRO A 7 -3.70 -1.07 48.99
C PRO A 7 -4.35 -2.47 49.05
N GLU A 8 -5.04 -2.85 47.97
CA GLU A 8 -5.65 -4.18 47.78
C GLU A 8 -5.09 -4.83 46.49
N PRO A 9 -3.86 -5.38 46.53
CA PRO A 9 -3.27 -6.04 45.37
C PRO A 9 -3.97 -7.38 45.06
N ILE A 10 -3.92 -7.80 43.80
CA ILE A 10 -4.42 -9.12 43.38
C ILE A 10 -3.60 -10.21 44.11
N PRO A 11 -4.24 -11.21 44.75
CA PRO A 11 -3.53 -12.29 45.41
C PRO A 11 -2.78 -13.20 44.42
N THR A 12 -1.46 -13.27 44.56
CA THR A 12 -0.54 -14.01 43.66
C THR A 12 0.31 -15.06 44.38
N ALA A 13 0.17 -15.19 45.70
CA ALA A 13 1.04 -16.03 46.54
C ALA A 13 1.06 -17.51 46.13
N ASP A 14 -0.05 -18.03 45.61
CA ASP A 14 -0.20 -19.43 45.17
C ASP A 14 0.01 -19.62 43.67
N VAL A 15 0.31 -18.54 42.93
CA VAL A 15 0.50 -18.59 41.47
C VAL A 15 1.91 -19.06 41.14
N ARG A 16 2.00 -20.26 40.54
CA ARG A 16 3.25 -20.83 40.05
C ARG A 16 3.44 -20.52 38.57
N LEU A 17 4.55 -19.87 38.24
CA LEU A 17 4.95 -19.60 36.85
C LEU A 17 5.72 -20.81 36.30
N GLY A 18 5.48 -21.16 35.03
CA GLY A 18 6.27 -22.17 34.32
C GLY A 18 7.68 -21.66 33.97
N GLU A 19 8.58 -22.58 33.62
CA GLU A 19 10.00 -22.26 33.31
C GLU A 19 10.15 -21.22 32.19
N ASP A 20 9.31 -21.28 31.15
CA ASP A 20 9.32 -20.31 30.06
C ASP A 20 9.00 -18.88 30.52
N LEU A 21 8.07 -18.73 31.48
CA LEU A 21 7.70 -17.42 32.03
C LEU A 21 8.73 -16.91 33.03
N LEU A 22 9.43 -17.82 33.72
CA LEU A 22 10.59 -17.45 34.54
C LEU A 22 11.72 -16.92 33.65
N ALA A 23 12.02 -17.57 32.53
CA ALA A 23 13.01 -17.08 31.56
C ALA A 23 12.60 -15.72 30.95
N LEU A 24 11.31 -15.54 30.63
CA LEU A 24 10.77 -14.27 30.15
C LEU A 24 10.96 -13.12 31.14
N SER A 25 10.93 -13.40 32.46
CA SER A 25 11.06 -12.37 33.49
C SER A 25 12.39 -11.63 33.45
N GLU A 26 13.49 -12.30 33.08
CA GLU A 26 14.82 -11.66 32.90
C GLU A 26 14.81 -10.67 31.74
N THR A 27 14.22 -11.08 30.62
CA THR A 27 14.10 -10.22 29.43
C THR A 27 13.24 -8.99 29.73
N LEU A 28 12.15 -9.17 30.49
CA LEU A 28 11.29 -8.06 30.91
C LEU A 28 11.99 -7.12 31.88
N ALA A 29 12.76 -7.65 32.84
CA ALA A 29 13.54 -6.85 33.79
C ALA A 29 14.59 -5.99 33.07
N LYS A 30 15.33 -6.60 32.13
CA LYS A 30 16.30 -5.87 31.29
C LYS A 30 15.63 -4.75 30.49
N ASN A 31 14.52 -5.03 29.84
CA ASN A 31 13.81 -4.02 29.05
C ASN A 31 13.23 -2.89 29.93
N ALA A 32 12.72 -3.19 31.13
CA ALA A 32 12.25 -2.18 32.06
C ALA A 32 13.38 -1.21 32.46
N HIS A 33 14.56 -1.76 32.75
CA HIS A 33 15.76 -0.98 33.03
C HIS A 33 16.18 -0.10 31.83
N ASP A 34 16.25 -0.67 30.63
CA ASP A 34 16.65 0.07 29.42
C ASP A 34 15.69 1.22 29.12
N ARG A 35 14.38 1.03 29.34
CA ARG A 35 13.37 2.10 29.21
C ARG A 35 13.54 3.19 30.25
N TRP A 36 13.78 2.82 31.51
CA TRP A 36 14.06 3.80 32.57
C TRP A 36 15.34 4.60 32.24
N ALA A 37 16.40 3.92 31.80
CA ALA A 37 17.67 4.54 31.45
C ALA A 37 17.52 5.49 30.25
N ALA A 38 16.83 5.06 29.20
CA ALA A 38 16.53 5.88 28.02
C ALA A 38 15.75 7.16 28.40
N GLN A 39 14.73 7.03 29.25
CA GLN A 39 13.96 8.19 29.72
C GLN A 39 14.84 9.14 30.53
N ARG A 40 15.66 8.62 31.45
CA ARG A 40 16.55 9.45 32.27
C ARG A 40 17.61 10.17 31.43
N LEU A 41 18.19 9.50 30.44
CA LEU A 41 19.12 10.13 29.49
C LEU A 41 18.42 11.26 28.70
N ALA A 42 17.18 11.04 28.23
CA ALA A 42 16.39 12.07 27.55
C ALA A 42 16.08 13.27 28.46
N ASP A 43 15.87 13.03 29.75
CA ASP A 43 15.67 14.08 30.78
C ASP A 43 16.98 14.81 31.16
N GLY A 44 18.10 14.49 30.50
CA GLY A 44 19.40 15.11 30.70
C GLY A 44 20.21 14.53 31.86
N TRP A 45 19.87 13.32 32.33
CA TRP A 45 20.69 12.60 33.30
C TRP A 45 21.88 11.93 32.65
N ARG A 46 22.96 11.74 33.41
CA ARG A 46 24.16 11.03 32.98
C ARG A 46 24.65 10.07 34.07
N TYR A 47 25.52 9.15 33.68
CA TYR A 47 26.19 8.29 34.65
C TYR A 47 27.02 9.11 35.65
N GLY A 48 26.95 8.71 36.92
CA GLY A 48 27.83 9.19 37.99
C GLY A 48 27.92 8.16 39.11
N PRO A 49 29.02 8.12 39.87
CA PRO A 49 29.29 7.06 40.85
C PRO A 49 28.29 7.03 42.02
N THR A 50 27.57 8.13 42.25
CA THR A 50 26.52 8.26 43.26
C THR A 50 25.38 9.09 42.68
N ARG A 51 24.15 8.88 43.17
CA ARG A 51 22.99 9.66 42.72
C ARG A 51 23.14 11.12 43.18
N ASN A 52 23.00 12.05 42.24
CA ASN A 52 22.99 13.49 42.50
C ASN A 52 21.95 14.18 41.60
N ASP A 53 20.83 14.57 42.19
CA ASP A 53 19.68 15.10 41.44
C ASP A 53 19.94 16.50 40.87
N GLU A 54 20.74 17.33 41.55
CA GLU A 54 21.10 18.68 41.08
C GLU A 54 22.00 18.63 39.84
N ARG A 55 22.97 17.72 39.82
CA ARG A 55 23.87 17.48 38.68
C ARG A 55 23.27 16.54 37.64
N LYS A 56 22.10 15.96 37.92
CA LYS A 56 21.44 14.89 37.16
C LYS A 56 22.36 13.69 36.91
N GLU A 57 22.92 13.14 37.97
CA GLU A 57 23.79 11.95 37.91
C GLU A 57 23.12 10.76 38.61
N HIS A 58 23.22 9.56 38.01
CA HIS A 58 22.67 8.33 38.61
C HIS A 58 23.60 7.12 38.38
N PRO A 59 23.88 6.29 39.40
CA PRO A 59 24.81 5.16 39.29
C PRO A 59 24.28 4.02 38.44
N CYS A 60 22.96 3.85 38.38
CA CYS A 60 22.33 2.80 37.56
C CYS A 60 22.25 3.14 36.06
N LEU A 61 22.76 4.28 35.58
CA LEU A 61 22.82 4.58 34.14
C LEU A 61 23.96 3.82 33.44
N VAL A 62 23.90 2.50 33.51
CA VAL A 62 24.83 1.51 32.94
C VAL A 62 24.01 0.39 32.28
N PRO A 63 24.62 -0.43 31.38
CA PRO A 63 23.95 -1.61 30.84
C PRO A 63 23.41 -2.51 31.96
N TYR A 64 22.27 -3.17 31.72
CA TYR A 64 21.61 -4.03 32.71
C TYR A 64 22.57 -5.06 33.32
N GLU A 65 23.44 -5.66 32.51
CA GLU A 65 24.43 -6.65 32.95
C GLU A 65 25.40 -6.11 34.01
N SER A 66 25.64 -4.80 33.99
CA SER A 66 26.55 -4.08 34.89
C SER A 66 25.86 -3.52 36.14
N LEU A 67 24.55 -3.70 36.29
CA LEU A 67 23.85 -3.28 37.50
C LEU A 67 24.25 -4.10 38.73
N PRO A 68 24.21 -3.49 39.92
CA PRO A 68 24.24 -4.24 41.18
C PRO A 68 23.12 -5.27 41.22
N GLU A 69 23.39 -6.43 41.81
CA GLU A 69 22.42 -7.53 41.88
C GLU A 69 21.15 -7.14 42.63
N SER A 70 21.23 -6.20 43.58
CA SER A 70 20.09 -5.64 44.30
C SER A 70 19.11 -4.90 43.38
N GLU A 71 19.63 -4.15 42.40
CA GLU A 71 18.82 -3.40 41.42
C GLU A 71 18.18 -4.38 40.42
N LYS A 72 18.98 -5.34 39.91
CA LYS A 72 18.44 -6.40 39.04
C LYS A 72 17.34 -7.21 39.71
N THR A 73 17.52 -7.51 41.00
CA THR A 73 16.53 -8.25 41.80
C THR A 73 15.24 -7.45 41.96
N TYR A 74 15.32 -6.14 42.12
CA TYR A 74 14.13 -5.28 42.15
C TYR A 74 13.35 -5.34 40.83
N ASP A 75 14.03 -5.17 39.69
CA ASP A 75 13.38 -5.21 38.37
C ASP A 75 12.77 -6.58 38.06
N ARG A 76 13.47 -7.67 38.40
CA ARG A 76 12.96 -9.03 38.28
C ARG A 76 11.73 -9.28 39.14
N THR A 77 11.73 -8.76 40.36
CA THR A 77 10.59 -8.92 41.27
C THR A 77 9.35 -8.24 40.69
N VAL A 78 9.50 -7.03 40.13
CA VAL A 78 8.41 -6.33 39.45
C VAL A 78 7.91 -7.10 38.22
N ALA A 79 8.83 -7.64 37.42
CA ALA A 79 8.49 -8.43 36.24
C ALA A 79 7.77 -9.75 36.59
N LEU A 80 8.29 -10.50 37.57
CA LEU A 80 7.69 -11.74 38.07
C LEU A 80 6.29 -11.52 38.64
N GLU A 81 6.12 -10.45 39.42
CA GLU A 81 4.83 -10.14 40.02
C GLU A 81 3.79 -9.76 38.95
N THR A 82 4.22 -9.02 37.93
CA THR A 82 3.38 -8.72 36.76
C THR A 82 2.93 -10.00 36.05
N LEU A 83 3.85 -10.94 35.82
CA LEU A 83 3.53 -12.22 35.19
C LEU A 83 2.59 -13.08 36.05
N ARG A 84 2.77 -13.08 37.38
CA ARG A 84 1.85 -13.79 38.30
C ARG A 84 0.46 -13.19 38.27
N VAL A 85 0.33 -11.87 38.22
CA VAL A 85 -0.99 -11.21 38.07
C VAL A 85 -1.67 -11.64 36.78
N LEU A 86 -0.95 -11.67 35.66
CA LEU A 86 -1.51 -12.11 34.38
C LEU A 86 -2.02 -13.56 34.45
N VAL A 87 -1.25 -14.46 35.05
CA VAL A 87 -1.66 -15.86 35.25
C VAL A 87 -2.84 -15.96 36.23
N ALA A 88 -2.85 -15.18 37.32
CA ALA A 88 -3.96 -15.12 38.28
C ALA A 88 -5.28 -14.67 37.63
N LEU A 89 -5.18 -13.77 36.65
CA LEU A 89 -6.31 -13.27 35.86
C LEU A 89 -6.73 -14.21 34.72
N GLY A 90 -6.09 -15.38 34.59
CA GLY A 90 -6.44 -16.43 33.62
C GLY A 90 -5.84 -16.24 32.22
N TYR A 91 -4.86 -15.34 32.05
CA TYR A 91 -4.15 -15.19 30.79
C TYR A 91 -3.13 -16.32 30.59
N VAL A 92 -3.03 -16.80 29.34
CA VAL A 92 -2.02 -17.76 28.91
C VAL A 92 -1.04 -17.05 27.98
N LEU A 93 0.23 -17.02 28.36
CA LEU A 93 1.32 -16.42 27.59
C LEU A 93 2.10 -17.53 26.89
N GLN A 94 2.06 -17.57 25.56
CA GLN A 94 2.78 -18.56 24.75
C GLN A 94 3.86 -17.88 23.90
N PRO A 95 5.13 -18.34 23.95
CA PRO A 95 6.16 -17.86 23.02
C PRO A 95 5.85 -18.35 21.59
N PRO A 96 6.17 -17.57 20.55
CA PRO A 96 6.02 -18.03 19.16
C PRO A 96 6.88 -19.28 18.94
N GLY A 97 6.25 -20.43 18.68
CA GLY A 97 6.91 -21.71 18.38
C GLY A 97 6.81 -22.82 19.44
N GLY A 98 6.19 -22.57 20.59
CA GLY A 98 6.09 -23.53 21.70
C GLY A 98 4.93 -24.52 21.62
N ASP A 99 4.84 -25.34 20.56
CA ASP A 99 3.96 -26.54 20.58
C ASP A 99 4.46 -27.72 19.71
N ARG A 100 5.78 -27.83 19.48
CA ARG A 100 6.39 -29.03 18.89
C ARG A 100 7.00 -29.92 19.96
N ARG A 101 6.24 -30.38 20.96
CA ARG A 101 6.69 -31.47 21.85
C ARG A 101 5.58 -32.15 22.66
N ALA A 102 4.52 -32.64 22.01
CA ALA A 102 3.79 -33.83 22.46
C ALA A 102 2.85 -34.39 21.38
N GLY A 103 3.27 -35.45 20.70
CA GLY A 103 2.40 -36.53 20.21
C GLY A 103 1.56 -36.30 18.95
N ALA A 104 2.12 -36.65 17.78
CA ALA A 104 1.61 -37.74 16.92
C ALA A 104 2.41 -37.77 15.60
N ALA A 105 2.93 -38.93 15.25
CA ALA A 105 3.69 -39.17 14.03
C ALA A 105 2.79 -39.02 12.79
N GLY A 106 3.12 -38.05 11.94
CA GLY A 106 2.60 -37.88 10.59
C GLY A 106 3.66 -37.15 9.77
N ASP A 107 4.11 -37.79 8.72
CA ASP A 107 5.19 -37.37 7.81
C ASP A 107 4.78 -36.12 7.02
N ASP A 108 5.16 -34.95 7.51
CA ASP A 108 5.19 -33.69 6.74
C ASP A 108 6.48 -32.95 7.11
N ARG A 109 7.46 -32.96 6.20
CA ARG A 109 8.66 -32.12 6.32
C ARG A 109 8.25 -30.66 6.05
N PRO A 110 8.42 -29.71 6.99
CA PRO A 110 8.31 -28.30 6.66
C PRO A 110 9.61 -27.87 5.97
N ASP A 111 9.49 -27.28 4.78
CA ASP A 111 10.54 -26.45 4.18
C ASP A 111 11.04 -25.42 5.20
N SER A 112 12.35 -25.17 5.20
CA SER A 112 13.06 -24.38 6.21
C SER A 112 12.45 -22.99 6.48
N ASP A 113 12.33 -22.61 7.76
CA ASP A 113 11.70 -21.37 8.26
C ASP A 113 12.31 -20.06 7.69
N ALA A 114 13.51 -20.12 7.09
CA ALA A 114 14.15 -18.97 6.43
C ALA A 114 13.52 -18.65 5.07
N GLU A 115 13.14 -19.65 4.27
CA GLU A 115 12.52 -19.45 2.95
C GLU A 115 11.03 -19.04 3.08
N SER A 116 10.35 -19.44 4.16
CA SER A 116 8.99 -18.97 4.42
C SER A 116 8.92 -17.47 4.74
N SER A 117 9.96 -16.96 5.40
CA SER A 117 10.07 -15.57 5.86
C SER A 117 10.29 -14.58 4.70
N LEU A 118 10.86 -15.05 3.58
CA LEU A 118 11.13 -14.26 2.37
C LEU A 118 10.00 -14.31 1.32
N ARG A 119 8.86 -14.96 1.64
CA ARG A 119 7.63 -14.93 0.84
C ARG A 119 6.88 -13.60 1.03
N PRO A 120 5.98 -13.22 0.09
CA PRO A 120 5.20 -11.98 0.14
C PRO A 120 4.53 -11.65 1.50
N ALA A 121 3.96 -12.66 2.17
CA ALA A 121 3.31 -12.50 3.48
C ALA A 121 4.33 -12.43 4.63
N GLY A 122 5.41 -13.22 4.55
CA GLY A 122 6.50 -13.20 5.53
C GLY A 122 7.20 -11.84 5.60
N LEU A 123 7.44 -11.18 4.46
CA LEU A 123 8.06 -9.85 4.42
C LEU A 123 7.18 -8.76 5.06
N ALA A 124 5.87 -8.81 4.84
CA ALA A 124 4.93 -7.88 5.44
C ALA A 124 4.81 -8.10 6.97
N ALA A 125 4.86 -9.36 7.41
CA ALA A 125 4.87 -9.71 8.83
C ALA A 125 6.17 -9.27 9.54
N LEU A 126 7.34 -9.53 8.93
CA LEU A 126 8.65 -9.09 9.43
C LEU A 126 8.71 -7.57 9.63
N TRP A 127 8.10 -6.82 8.73
CA TRP A 127 7.98 -5.36 8.86
C TRP A 127 6.98 -4.95 9.95
N GLY A 128 5.77 -5.50 9.93
CA GLY A 128 4.69 -5.13 10.85
C GLY A 128 4.99 -5.43 12.32
N ALA A 129 5.82 -6.45 12.60
CA ALA A 129 6.23 -6.81 13.94
C ALA A 129 7.37 -5.94 14.51
N GLY A 130 7.98 -5.06 13.71
CA GLY A 130 9.12 -4.24 14.13
C GLY A 130 10.41 -5.04 14.39
N GLU A 131 10.46 -6.31 14.01
CA GLU A 131 11.57 -7.25 14.23
C GLU A 131 12.85 -6.82 13.49
N LEU A 132 12.71 -6.02 12.44
CA LEU A 132 13.83 -5.45 11.68
C LEU A 132 14.58 -4.35 12.44
N ALA A 133 13.99 -3.70 13.44
CA ALA A 133 14.63 -2.58 14.15
C ALA A 133 15.91 -2.97 14.91
N ALA A 134 16.07 -4.26 15.23
CA ALA A 134 17.27 -4.83 15.85
C ALA A 134 18.24 -5.48 14.83
N SER A 135 17.91 -5.44 13.53
CA SER A 135 18.67 -6.12 12.47
C SER A 135 19.73 -5.22 11.83
N GLY A 136 20.78 -5.83 11.27
CA GLY A 136 21.83 -5.12 10.55
C GLY A 136 21.38 -4.54 9.19
N GLU A 137 22.19 -3.63 8.64
CA GLU A 137 21.93 -2.98 7.33
C GLU A 137 21.65 -3.99 6.20
N ASP A 138 22.38 -5.11 6.18
CA ASP A 138 22.25 -6.16 5.16
C ASP A 138 20.85 -6.76 5.11
N VAL A 139 20.17 -6.87 6.26
CA VAL A 139 18.80 -7.42 6.33
C VAL A 139 17.81 -6.44 5.69
N TYR A 140 17.96 -5.14 5.96
CA TYR A 140 17.14 -4.11 5.32
C TYR A 140 17.35 -4.07 3.81
N GLN A 141 18.59 -4.23 3.34
CA GLN A 141 18.89 -4.33 1.91
C GLN A 141 18.20 -5.56 1.29
N GLN A 142 18.36 -6.75 1.88
CA GLN A 142 17.74 -7.98 1.38
C GLN A 142 16.21 -7.92 1.35
N VAL A 143 15.59 -7.40 2.42
CA VAL A 143 14.13 -7.24 2.49
C VAL A 143 13.65 -6.21 1.46
N GLY A 144 14.34 -5.08 1.33
CA GLY A 144 14.04 -4.05 0.34
C GLY A 144 14.16 -4.56 -1.10
N GLU A 145 15.25 -5.26 -1.42
CA GLU A 145 15.48 -5.90 -2.73
C GLU A 145 14.42 -6.95 -3.03
N ARG A 146 14.11 -7.83 -2.07
CA ARG A 146 13.09 -8.85 -2.26
C ARG A 146 11.70 -8.23 -2.46
N ALA A 147 11.37 -7.18 -1.69
CA ALA A 147 10.13 -6.44 -1.90
C ALA A 147 10.07 -5.83 -3.31
N LEU A 148 11.17 -5.29 -3.83
CA LEU A 148 11.24 -4.78 -5.20
C LEU A 148 11.03 -5.89 -6.24
N GLN A 149 11.72 -7.03 -6.11
CA GLN A 149 11.59 -8.19 -7.00
C GLN A 149 10.14 -8.69 -7.06
N LEU A 150 9.45 -8.75 -5.92
CA LEU A 150 8.03 -9.13 -5.81
C LEU A 150 7.07 -8.06 -6.33
N GLY A 151 7.59 -6.94 -6.84
CA GLY A 151 6.79 -5.83 -7.34
C GLY A 151 6.05 -5.09 -6.24
N LYS A 152 6.59 -5.03 -5.02
CA LYS A 152 6.02 -4.31 -3.85
C LYS A 152 6.82 -3.03 -3.56
N PRO A 153 6.80 -2.02 -4.46
CA PRO A 153 7.62 -0.83 -4.30
C PRO A 153 7.26 -0.02 -3.06
N LEU A 154 6.00 -0.06 -2.61
CA LEU A 154 5.58 0.71 -1.44
C LEU A 154 6.20 0.14 -0.15
N LEU A 155 6.13 -1.18 0.03
CA LEU A 155 6.80 -1.86 1.14
C LEU A 155 8.31 -1.65 1.09
N ALA A 156 8.92 -1.73 -0.10
CA ALA A 156 10.35 -1.45 -0.26
C ALA A 156 10.70 -0.02 0.18
N CYS A 157 9.92 0.99 -0.25
CA CYS A 157 10.10 2.37 0.19
C CYS A 157 10.07 2.48 1.71
N ASP A 158 9.09 1.86 2.37
CA ASP A 158 8.92 1.94 3.82
C ASP A 158 10.11 1.33 4.58
N VAL A 159 10.50 0.11 4.17
CA VAL A 159 11.65 -0.61 4.74
C VAL A 159 12.94 0.19 4.59
N LEU A 160 13.19 0.72 3.40
CA LEU A 160 14.42 1.44 3.08
C LEU A 160 14.45 2.85 3.69
N GLU A 161 13.30 3.51 3.85
CA GLU A 161 13.21 4.80 4.54
C GLU A 161 13.64 4.70 6.00
N GLU A 162 13.21 3.66 6.73
CA GLU A 162 13.68 3.45 8.10
C GLU A 162 15.18 3.08 8.14
N ALA A 163 15.64 2.23 7.22
CA ALA A 163 17.07 1.88 7.13
C ALA A 163 17.95 3.13 6.92
N ILE A 164 17.51 4.05 6.06
CA ILE A 164 18.22 5.29 5.76
C ILE A 164 18.23 6.24 6.96
N LYS A 165 17.18 6.26 7.81
CA LYS A 165 17.21 7.04 9.06
C LYS A 165 18.32 6.54 9.99
N LEU A 166 18.55 5.24 10.03
CA LEU A 166 19.62 4.61 10.82
C LEU A 166 21.00 4.79 10.18
N ARG A 167 21.07 4.80 8.84
CA ARG A 167 22.31 4.88 8.04
C ARG A 167 22.18 5.85 6.85
N PRO A 168 22.14 7.17 7.07
CA PRO A 168 21.88 8.13 5.99
C PRO A 168 22.95 8.15 4.87
N GLY A 169 24.17 7.71 5.19
CA GLY A 169 25.31 7.74 4.27
C GLY A 169 25.37 6.58 3.26
N SER A 170 24.62 5.49 3.48
CA SER A 170 24.73 4.28 2.64
C SER A 170 24.29 4.55 1.19
N PRO A 171 25.18 4.41 0.19
CA PRO A 171 24.79 4.57 -1.22
C PRO A 171 23.79 3.51 -1.66
N ARG A 172 23.99 2.24 -1.24
CA ARG A 172 23.13 1.12 -1.65
C ARG A 172 21.69 1.29 -1.17
N LEU A 173 21.48 1.69 0.10
CA LEU A 173 20.13 1.96 0.61
C LEU A 173 19.44 3.08 -0.18
N ARG A 174 20.18 4.16 -0.51
CA ARG A 174 19.66 5.29 -1.30
C ARG A 174 19.34 4.90 -2.75
N GLN A 175 20.15 4.03 -3.37
CA GLN A 175 19.89 3.46 -4.70
C GLN A 175 18.63 2.61 -4.69
N LEU A 176 18.48 1.69 -3.73
CA LEU A 176 17.30 0.86 -3.58
C LEU A 176 16.04 1.71 -3.30
N GLN A 177 16.16 2.76 -2.47
CA GLN A 177 15.06 3.69 -2.23
C GLN A 177 14.66 4.41 -3.52
N ALA A 178 15.63 4.86 -4.31
CA ALA A 178 15.35 5.51 -5.59
C ALA A 178 14.68 4.54 -6.58
N LEU A 179 15.10 3.27 -6.64
CA LEU A 179 14.45 2.23 -7.43
C LEU A 179 13.01 1.96 -6.96
N ALA A 180 12.76 1.93 -5.65
CA ALA A 180 11.43 1.80 -5.07
C ALA A 180 10.53 2.98 -5.45
N LEU A 181 11.04 4.21 -5.37
CA LEU A 181 10.34 5.43 -5.80
C LEU A 181 10.04 5.41 -7.31
N LEU A 182 10.97 4.98 -8.16
CA LEU A 182 10.74 4.83 -9.61
C LEU A 182 9.63 3.83 -9.92
N ARG A 183 9.67 2.64 -9.29
CA ARG A 183 8.62 1.63 -9.43
C ARG A 183 7.28 2.08 -8.84
N GLY A 184 7.29 2.94 -7.81
CA GLY A 184 6.12 3.58 -7.22
C GLY A 184 5.62 4.83 -7.95
N GLY A 185 6.30 5.26 -9.02
CA GLY A 185 5.91 6.40 -9.86
C GLY A 185 6.49 7.76 -9.46
N ALA A 186 7.17 7.88 -8.32
CA ALA A 186 7.74 9.13 -7.78
C ALA A 186 9.10 9.50 -8.42
N THR A 187 9.11 9.66 -9.74
CA THR A 187 10.33 9.80 -10.57
C THR A 187 11.18 11.01 -10.21
N GLU A 188 10.60 12.18 -9.93
CA GLU A 188 11.41 13.37 -9.60
C GLU A 188 12.06 13.27 -8.23
N ARG A 189 11.44 12.56 -7.28
CA ARG A 189 12.07 12.31 -5.97
C ARG A 189 13.26 11.37 -6.12
N ALA A 190 13.12 10.32 -6.93
CA ALA A 190 14.23 9.42 -7.26
C ALA A 190 15.36 10.17 -7.99
N ASN A 191 15.05 11.02 -8.97
CA ASN A 191 16.04 11.83 -9.69
C ASN A 191 16.85 12.72 -8.74
N ARG A 192 16.20 13.37 -7.76
CA ARG A 192 16.91 14.18 -6.75
C ARG A 192 17.88 13.37 -5.91
N ILE A 193 17.48 12.18 -5.45
CA ILE A 193 18.32 11.28 -4.65
C ILE A 193 19.54 10.82 -5.47
N LEU A 194 19.31 10.36 -6.70
CA LEU A 194 20.35 9.85 -7.58
C LEU A 194 21.30 10.95 -8.07
N GLY A 195 20.78 12.14 -8.36
CA GLY A 195 21.61 13.31 -8.69
C GLY A 195 22.42 13.83 -7.51
N GLN A 196 22.00 13.55 -6.27
CA GLN A 196 22.86 13.78 -5.10
C GLN A 196 23.98 12.75 -5.03
N LEU A 197 23.69 11.46 -5.22
CA LEU A 197 24.71 10.40 -5.25
C LEU A 197 25.77 10.62 -6.34
N ASP A 198 25.36 11.02 -7.55
CA ASP A 198 26.30 11.35 -8.65
C ASP A 198 27.22 12.52 -8.27
N ARG A 199 26.70 13.55 -7.59
CA ARG A 199 27.52 14.67 -7.07
C ARG A 199 28.44 14.29 -5.92
N GLU A 200 28.09 13.26 -5.16
CA GLU A 200 28.95 12.64 -4.14
C GLU A 200 30.04 11.74 -4.77
N ALA A 201 30.18 11.74 -6.11
CA ALA A 201 31.13 10.95 -6.89
C ALA A 201 30.95 9.44 -6.76
N VAL A 202 29.73 8.98 -6.42
CA VAL A 202 29.33 7.58 -6.53
C VAL A 202 28.99 7.30 -7.99
N ALA A 203 30.02 7.14 -8.82
CA ALA A 203 29.89 6.91 -10.27
C ALA A 203 29.86 5.40 -10.63
N ASP A 204 29.15 4.60 -9.83
CA ASP A 204 28.92 3.19 -10.12
C ASP A 204 27.83 2.99 -11.17
N GLU A 205 27.75 1.78 -11.73
CA GLU A 205 26.77 1.46 -12.77
C GLU A 205 25.33 1.69 -12.31
N GLU A 206 25.01 1.27 -11.09
CA GLU A 206 23.66 1.34 -10.52
C GLU A 206 23.18 2.79 -10.42
N THR A 207 23.99 3.69 -9.85
CA THR A 207 23.63 5.11 -9.68
C THR A 207 23.40 5.77 -11.03
N LEU A 208 24.34 5.61 -11.96
CA LEU A 208 24.27 6.24 -13.27
C LEU A 208 23.12 5.69 -14.11
N GLY A 209 22.92 4.36 -14.09
CA GLY A 209 21.84 3.73 -14.83
C GLY A 209 20.46 4.06 -14.25
N LEU A 210 20.29 4.11 -12.92
CA LEU A 210 19.03 4.54 -12.31
C LEU A 210 18.76 6.03 -12.57
N LEU A 211 19.80 6.86 -12.55
CA LEU A 211 19.66 8.28 -12.92
C LEU A 211 19.21 8.40 -14.39
N ALA A 212 19.82 7.64 -15.30
CA ALA A 212 19.40 7.57 -16.70
C ALA A 212 17.95 7.08 -16.84
N ARG A 213 17.53 6.10 -16.03
CA ARG A 213 16.14 5.64 -15.96
C ARG A 213 15.18 6.77 -15.58
N THR A 214 15.57 7.66 -14.65
CA THR A 214 14.69 8.77 -14.27
C THR A 214 14.39 9.70 -15.45
N HIS A 215 15.41 10.02 -16.26
CA HIS A 215 15.24 10.81 -17.49
C HIS A 215 14.41 10.06 -18.54
N LYS A 216 14.59 8.74 -18.67
CA LYS A 216 13.75 7.90 -19.53
C LYS A 216 12.28 7.99 -19.11
N ASP A 217 11.98 7.79 -17.83
CA ASP A 217 10.61 7.83 -17.30
C ASP A 217 9.97 9.23 -17.46
N LEU A 218 10.75 10.31 -17.25
CA LEU A 218 10.31 11.68 -17.51
C LEU A 218 10.00 11.90 -19.00
N GLY A 219 10.87 11.46 -19.90
CA GLY A 219 10.65 11.55 -21.34
C GLY A 219 9.43 10.78 -21.81
N LEU A 220 9.15 9.60 -21.26
CA LEU A 220 7.97 8.81 -21.60
C LEU A 220 6.66 9.42 -21.10
N ARG A 221 6.71 10.21 -20.01
CA ARG A 221 5.55 10.93 -19.47
C ARG A 221 5.33 12.29 -20.14
N ALA A 222 6.41 12.89 -20.66
CA ALA A 222 6.37 14.21 -21.27
C ALA A 222 5.41 14.24 -22.47
N THR A 223 4.54 15.24 -22.47
CA THR A 223 3.49 15.42 -23.48
C THR A 223 3.94 16.34 -24.60
N ASP A 224 4.86 17.26 -24.29
CA ASP A 224 5.53 18.09 -25.27
C ASP A 224 6.59 17.26 -26.01
N PRO A 225 6.51 17.12 -27.35
CA PRO A 225 7.46 16.32 -28.11
C PRO A 225 8.91 16.78 -27.98
N ALA A 226 9.16 18.08 -27.84
CA ALA A 226 10.50 18.63 -27.69
C ALA A 226 11.10 18.26 -26.33
N MET A 227 10.33 18.44 -25.25
CA MET A 227 10.72 17.99 -23.90
C MET A 227 10.93 16.48 -23.84
N ARG A 228 10.03 15.70 -24.46
CA ARG A 228 10.17 14.24 -24.58
C ARG A 228 11.50 13.85 -25.22
N MET A 229 11.81 14.43 -26.39
CA MET A 229 13.06 14.14 -27.08
C MET A 229 14.29 14.56 -26.27
N ALA A 230 14.24 15.71 -25.59
CA ALA A 230 15.33 16.19 -24.75
C ALA A 230 15.62 15.24 -23.57
N GLU A 231 14.58 14.79 -22.86
CA GLU A 231 14.72 13.85 -21.74
C GLU A 231 15.18 12.46 -22.20
N LEU A 232 14.65 11.94 -23.30
CA LEU A 232 15.11 10.67 -23.88
C LEU A 232 16.56 10.73 -24.36
N SER A 233 17.00 11.87 -24.92
CA SER A 233 18.40 12.09 -25.31
C SER A 233 19.32 12.13 -24.10
N ARG A 234 18.93 12.84 -23.03
CA ARG A 234 19.66 12.83 -21.74
C ARG A 234 19.79 11.43 -21.16
N ALA A 235 18.70 10.65 -21.20
CA ALA A 235 18.71 9.27 -20.77
C ALA A 235 19.67 8.40 -21.60
N HIS A 236 19.65 8.55 -22.93
CA HIS A 236 20.57 7.84 -23.82
C HIS A 236 22.05 8.16 -23.51
N GLU A 237 22.38 9.44 -23.40
CA GLU A 237 23.74 9.89 -23.07
C GLU A 237 24.21 9.35 -21.71
N ALA A 238 23.33 9.37 -20.71
CA ALA A 238 23.64 8.87 -19.38
C ALA A 238 23.87 7.35 -19.35
N TYR A 239 23.00 6.55 -20.00
CA TYR A 239 23.22 5.11 -20.14
C TYR A 239 24.48 4.80 -20.94
N ALA A 240 24.73 5.51 -22.05
CA ALA A 240 25.92 5.32 -22.86
C ALA A 240 27.20 5.69 -22.10
N ARG A 241 27.16 6.74 -21.27
CA ARG A 241 28.25 7.11 -20.36
C ARG A 241 28.52 5.99 -19.35
N ALA A 242 27.48 5.47 -18.70
CA ALA A 242 27.62 4.38 -17.74
C ALA A 242 28.21 3.13 -18.40
N TYR A 243 27.68 2.72 -19.56
CA TYR A 243 28.17 1.58 -20.32
C TYR A 243 29.66 1.72 -20.71
N ARG A 244 30.10 2.91 -21.17
CA ARG A 244 31.51 3.14 -21.50
C ARG A 244 32.43 3.05 -20.28
N LEU A 245 31.95 3.40 -19.09
CA LEU A 245 32.74 3.38 -17.86
C LEU A 245 32.82 1.99 -17.24
N THR A 246 31.73 1.23 -17.26
CA THR A 246 31.62 -0.03 -16.50
C THR A 246 31.62 -1.28 -17.39
N GLY A 247 31.22 -1.14 -18.65
CA GLY A 247 31.00 -2.26 -19.56
C GLY A 247 29.78 -3.12 -19.21
N GLY A 248 28.92 -2.68 -18.31
CA GLY A 248 27.80 -3.48 -17.83
C GLY A 248 26.69 -3.65 -18.86
N TYR A 249 26.18 -4.88 -18.98
CA TYR A 249 25.22 -5.25 -20.01
C TYR A 249 23.88 -4.52 -19.85
N TRP A 250 23.47 -4.20 -18.61
CA TRP A 250 22.20 -3.54 -18.31
C TRP A 250 22.18 -2.08 -18.79
N THR A 251 23.24 -1.33 -18.50
CA THR A 251 23.38 0.04 -19.02
C THR A 251 23.61 0.05 -20.53
N GLY A 252 24.35 -0.93 -21.06
CA GLY A 252 24.57 -1.11 -22.49
C GLY A 252 23.27 -1.35 -23.28
N ILE A 253 22.43 -2.30 -22.84
CA ILE A 253 21.19 -2.59 -23.55
C ILE A 253 20.20 -1.43 -23.50
N ASN A 254 20.10 -0.72 -22.36
CA ASN A 254 19.24 0.46 -22.29
C ASN A 254 19.77 1.61 -23.17
N ALA A 255 21.10 1.75 -23.32
CA ALA A 255 21.69 2.68 -24.27
C ALA A 255 21.32 2.30 -25.72
N ALA A 256 21.40 1.01 -26.07
CA ALA A 256 20.99 0.48 -27.37
C ALA A 256 19.50 0.73 -27.65
N THR A 257 18.64 0.45 -26.68
CA THR A 257 17.19 0.68 -26.77
C THR A 257 16.87 2.14 -27.00
N LEU A 258 17.47 3.06 -26.24
CA LEU A 258 17.23 4.49 -26.45
C LEU A 258 17.84 5.03 -27.73
N ALA A 259 18.92 4.43 -28.25
CA ALA A 259 19.42 4.75 -29.58
C ALA A 259 18.37 4.43 -30.65
N VAL A 260 17.72 3.25 -30.59
CA VAL A 260 16.63 2.89 -31.52
C VAL A 260 15.44 3.84 -31.38
N VAL A 261 14.99 4.10 -30.15
CA VAL A 261 13.84 4.98 -29.85
C VAL A 261 14.08 6.42 -30.34
N THR A 262 15.32 6.91 -30.28
CA THR A 262 15.70 8.25 -30.75
C THR A 262 16.06 8.29 -32.24
N GLY A 263 15.90 7.18 -32.98
CA GLY A 263 16.10 7.10 -34.43
C GLY A 263 17.49 6.64 -34.90
N HIS A 264 18.41 6.35 -33.98
CA HIS A 264 19.79 5.92 -34.26
C HIS A 264 19.92 4.39 -34.31
N ARG A 265 19.21 3.74 -35.25
CA ARG A 265 19.13 2.27 -35.33
C ARG A 265 20.47 1.57 -35.49
N GLU A 266 21.39 2.12 -36.28
CA GLU A 266 22.71 1.52 -36.51
C GLU A 266 23.53 1.50 -35.22
N THR A 267 23.55 2.61 -34.49
CA THR A 267 24.19 2.71 -33.17
C THR A 267 23.57 1.73 -32.18
N GLY A 268 22.24 1.65 -32.14
CA GLY A 268 21.53 0.70 -31.28
C GLY A 268 21.89 -0.75 -31.60
N SER A 269 21.93 -1.10 -32.89
CA SER A 269 22.31 -2.44 -33.35
C SER A 269 23.76 -2.78 -33.01
N ALA A 270 24.69 -1.83 -33.14
CA ALA A 270 26.10 -2.05 -32.80
C ALA A 270 26.26 -2.38 -31.31
N ILE A 271 25.67 -1.56 -30.43
CA ILE A 271 25.73 -1.78 -28.98
C ILE A 271 25.03 -3.11 -28.60
N ALA A 272 23.87 -3.41 -29.21
CA ALA A 272 23.14 -4.65 -28.95
C ALA A 272 23.95 -5.91 -29.30
N ARG A 273 24.75 -5.90 -30.37
CA ARG A 273 25.65 -7.02 -30.70
C ARG A 273 26.72 -7.25 -29.64
N GLU A 274 27.39 -6.18 -29.21
CA GLU A 274 28.42 -6.26 -28.16
C GLU A 274 27.83 -6.77 -26.84
N VAL A 275 26.67 -6.25 -26.45
CA VAL A 275 25.98 -6.67 -25.22
C VAL A 275 25.53 -8.13 -25.32
N ARG A 276 24.99 -8.56 -26.48
CA ARG A 276 24.60 -9.96 -26.72
C ARG A 276 25.78 -10.91 -26.54
N GLU A 277 26.95 -10.60 -27.12
CA GLU A 277 28.16 -11.41 -26.97
C GLU A 277 28.56 -11.57 -25.50
N ARG A 278 28.61 -10.46 -24.75
CA ARG A 278 28.93 -10.49 -23.30
C ARG A 278 27.92 -11.30 -22.49
N CYS A 279 26.62 -11.17 -22.79
CA CYS A 279 25.58 -11.92 -22.11
C CYS A 279 25.66 -13.42 -22.39
N LEU A 280 25.99 -13.82 -23.63
CA LEU A 280 26.21 -15.22 -23.99
C LEU A 280 27.41 -15.81 -23.25
N ASP A 281 28.51 -15.06 -23.17
CA ASP A 281 29.69 -15.46 -22.37
C ASP A 281 29.33 -15.62 -20.88
N GLY A 282 28.55 -14.69 -20.33
CA GLY A 282 28.07 -14.76 -18.95
C GLY A 282 27.19 -15.99 -18.66
N LEU A 283 26.34 -16.40 -19.61
CA LEU A 283 25.55 -17.64 -19.48
C LEU A 283 26.44 -18.89 -19.46
N GLN A 284 27.50 -18.92 -20.27
CA GLN A 284 28.42 -20.06 -20.31
C GLN A 284 29.21 -20.20 -19.00
N GLN A 285 29.51 -19.09 -18.34
CA GLN A 285 30.27 -19.05 -17.08
C GLN A 285 29.43 -19.40 -15.83
N GLN A 286 28.20 -19.90 -15.99
CA GLN A 286 27.28 -20.25 -14.89
C GLN A 286 27.03 -19.09 -13.91
N ALA A 287 26.64 -17.92 -14.45
CA ALA A 287 26.28 -16.76 -13.64
C ALA A 287 25.29 -17.10 -12.49
N PRO A 288 25.38 -16.39 -11.34
CA PRO A 288 24.43 -16.52 -10.24
C PRO A 288 22.97 -16.45 -10.69
N ARG A 289 22.07 -17.10 -9.96
CA ARG A 289 20.63 -17.19 -10.33
C ARG A 289 20.00 -15.82 -10.57
N ASP A 290 20.34 -14.82 -9.74
CA ASP A 290 19.78 -13.47 -9.85
C ASP A 290 20.25 -12.73 -11.10
N ASP A 291 21.51 -12.91 -11.48
CA ASP A 291 22.10 -12.37 -12.71
C ASP A 291 21.55 -13.09 -13.94
N ARG A 292 21.28 -14.39 -13.83
CA ARG A 292 20.77 -15.21 -14.94
C ARG A 292 19.47 -14.65 -15.51
N TYR A 293 18.53 -14.20 -14.68
CA TYR A 293 17.29 -13.57 -15.15
C TYR A 293 17.58 -12.33 -16.01
N TRP A 294 18.42 -11.42 -15.52
CA TRP A 294 18.73 -10.17 -16.22
C TRP A 294 19.52 -10.42 -17.50
N ILE A 295 20.40 -11.42 -17.52
CA ILE A 295 21.11 -11.83 -18.73
C ILE A 295 20.13 -12.34 -19.79
N LEU A 296 19.17 -13.21 -19.42
CA LEU A 296 18.15 -13.74 -20.35
C LEU A 296 17.25 -12.61 -20.90
N ALA A 297 16.78 -11.72 -20.03
CA ALA A 297 15.97 -10.57 -20.45
C ALA A 297 16.77 -9.65 -21.40
N THR A 298 18.05 -9.41 -21.10
CA THR A 298 18.94 -8.60 -21.94
C THR A 298 19.17 -9.23 -23.31
N LEU A 299 19.32 -10.56 -23.40
CA LEU A 299 19.44 -11.28 -24.67
C LEU A 299 18.17 -11.16 -25.52
N GLY A 300 16.99 -11.25 -24.89
CA GLY A 300 15.71 -11.01 -25.57
C GLY A 300 15.59 -9.60 -26.12
N GLU A 301 15.99 -8.59 -25.34
CA GLU A 301 16.00 -7.20 -25.76
C GLU A 301 17.01 -6.94 -26.89
N ALA A 302 18.19 -7.54 -26.82
CA ALA A 302 19.20 -7.44 -27.88
C ALA A 302 18.74 -8.10 -29.18
N ALA A 303 18.19 -9.31 -29.12
CA ALA A 303 17.64 -10.00 -30.29
C ALA A 303 16.50 -9.20 -30.94
N LEU A 304 15.64 -8.59 -30.12
CA LEU A 304 14.56 -7.74 -30.59
C LEU A 304 15.09 -6.49 -31.33
N ILE A 305 16.11 -5.81 -30.79
CA ILE A 305 16.78 -4.67 -31.45
C ILE A 305 17.40 -5.09 -32.79
N LEU A 306 17.96 -6.30 -32.86
CA LEU A 306 18.59 -6.85 -34.06
C LEU A 306 17.59 -7.39 -35.10
N GLY A 307 16.30 -7.42 -34.77
CA GLY A 307 15.24 -7.91 -35.67
C GLY A 307 15.09 -9.44 -35.71
N ASP A 308 15.74 -10.17 -34.81
CA ASP A 308 15.61 -11.63 -34.69
C ASP A 308 14.46 -11.98 -33.74
N TRP A 309 13.24 -11.99 -34.27
CA TRP A 309 12.03 -12.26 -33.50
C TRP A 309 11.99 -13.65 -32.85
N PRO A 310 12.31 -14.76 -33.57
CA PRO A 310 12.37 -16.08 -32.95
C PRO A 310 13.37 -16.16 -31.78
N GLU A 311 14.56 -15.58 -31.93
CA GLU A 311 15.54 -15.55 -30.84
C GLU A 311 15.04 -14.70 -29.66
N ALA A 312 14.39 -13.56 -29.94
CA ALA A 312 13.80 -12.72 -28.90
C ALA A 312 12.72 -13.46 -28.09
N GLU A 313 11.82 -14.18 -28.76
CA GLU A 313 10.78 -15.00 -28.10
C GLU A 313 11.37 -16.09 -27.22
N GLU A 314 12.41 -16.80 -27.70
CA GLU A 314 13.08 -17.83 -26.90
C GLU A 314 13.67 -17.24 -25.62
N TRP A 315 14.44 -16.15 -25.73
CA TRP A 315 15.09 -15.54 -24.59
C TRP A 315 14.09 -14.92 -23.60
N TYR A 316 13.05 -14.23 -24.09
CA TYR A 316 12.03 -13.67 -23.21
C TYR A 316 11.19 -14.74 -22.52
N THR A 317 10.88 -15.85 -23.18
CA THR A 317 10.18 -16.99 -22.55
C THR A 317 11.02 -17.56 -21.41
N ARG A 318 12.31 -17.79 -21.65
CA ARG A 318 13.25 -18.27 -20.61
C ARG A 318 13.44 -17.27 -19.48
N ALA A 319 13.42 -15.97 -19.78
CA ALA A 319 13.46 -14.92 -18.77
C ALA A 319 12.19 -14.93 -17.91
N ALA A 320 11.01 -15.08 -18.52
CA ALA A 320 9.73 -15.18 -17.80
C ALA A 320 9.68 -16.40 -16.89
N GLU A 321 10.16 -17.56 -17.35
CA GLU A 321 10.29 -18.78 -16.55
C GLU A 321 11.26 -18.58 -15.38
N ALA A 322 12.43 -17.98 -15.62
CA ALA A 322 13.42 -17.70 -14.58
C ALA A 322 12.97 -16.64 -13.56
N GLY A 323 12.04 -15.76 -13.96
CA GLY A 323 11.51 -14.65 -13.17
C GLY A 323 10.07 -14.87 -12.68
N SER A 324 9.58 -16.10 -12.62
CA SER A 324 8.18 -16.41 -12.26
C SER A 324 7.77 -15.89 -10.88
N ASP A 325 8.73 -15.73 -9.96
CA ASP A 325 8.53 -15.16 -8.62
C ASP A 325 9.06 -13.72 -8.49
N ARG A 326 9.41 -13.07 -9.62
CA ARG A 326 10.00 -11.72 -9.69
C ARG A 326 9.12 -10.76 -10.49
N LEU A 327 7.84 -10.67 -10.13
CA LEU A 327 6.82 -9.91 -10.86
C LEU A 327 7.19 -8.45 -11.14
N GLY A 328 7.89 -7.79 -10.21
CA GLY A 328 8.35 -6.40 -10.39
C GLY A 328 9.43 -6.25 -11.45
N ASP A 329 10.30 -7.26 -11.57
CA ASP A 329 11.35 -7.29 -12.59
C ASP A 329 10.76 -7.64 -13.95
N LEU A 330 9.85 -8.61 -14.00
CA LEU A 330 9.15 -8.99 -15.22
C LEU A 330 8.31 -7.84 -15.79
N SER A 331 7.63 -7.08 -14.92
CA SER A 331 6.93 -5.84 -15.29
C SER A 331 7.88 -4.79 -15.89
N SER A 332 9.07 -4.61 -15.30
CA SER A 332 10.07 -3.68 -15.84
C SER A 332 10.59 -4.12 -17.22
N THR A 333 10.86 -5.42 -17.41
CA THR A 333 11.28 -5.99 -18.71
C THR A 333 10.19 -5.81 -19.76
N ARG A 334 8.94 -6.10 -19.44
CA ARG A 334 7.80 -5.92 -20.36
C ARG A 334 7.63 -4.46 -20.78
N ARG A 335 7.78 -3.51 -19.86
CA ARG A 335 7.74 -2.06 -20.17
C ARG A 335 8.84 -1.66 -21.16
N ASN A 336 10.05 -2.16 -20.96
CA ASN A 336 11.16 -1.94 -21.88
C ASN A 336 10.91 -2.54 -23.26
N ALA A 337 10.45 -3.79 -23.32
CA ALA A 337 10.11 -4.45 -24.58
C ALA A 337 9.02 -3.68 -25.34
N ARG A 338 7.95 -3.23 -24.66
CA ARG A 338 6.89 -2.42 -25.27
C ARG A 338 7.39 -1.13 -25.89
N LEU A 339 8.30 -0.42 -25.21
CA LEU A 339 8.92 0.79 -25.75
C LEU A 339 9.65 0.52 -27.08
N LEU A 340 10.36 -0.60 -27.19
CA LEU A 340 10.98 -1.02 -28.46
C LEU A 340 9.93 -1.37 -29.51
N LEU A 341 8.89 -2.14 -29.14
CA LEU A 341 7.83 -2.57 -30.04
C LEU A 341 7.04 -1.40 -30.65
N ASP A 342 6.99 -0.24 -30.00
CA ASP A 342 6.42 0.98 -30.58
C ASP A 342 7.26 1.56 -31.74
N HIS A 343 8.51 1.13 -31.88
CA HIS A 343 9.49 1.62 -32.86
C HIS A 343 10.01 0.52 -33.80
N LEU A 344 9.48 -0.70 -33.72
CA LEU A 344 9.89 -1.84 -34.56
C LEU A 344 8.70 -2.34 -35.37
N ASP A 345 8.94 -2.72 -36.62
CA ASP A 345 7.93 -3.37 -37.46
C ASP A 345 7.83 -4.85 -37.10
N GLY A 346 6.65 -5.32 -36.70
CA GLY A 346 6.40 -6.74 -36.43
C GLY A 346 5.16 -6.98 -35.57
N ASP A 347 4.88 -8.25 -35.30
CA ASP A 347 3.76 -8.67 -34.46
C ASP A 347 4.13 -8.58 -32.98
N ARG A 348 3.68 -7.50 -32.32
CA ARG A 348 3.91 -7.29 -30.89
C ARG A 348 3.34 -8.40 -30.00
N THR A 349 2.30 -9.11 -30.45
CA THR A 349 1.66 -10.13 -29.61
C THR A 349 2.58 -11.29 -29.30
N ARG A 350 3.57 -11.57 -30.17
CA ARG A 350 4.62 -12.58 -29.96
C ARG A 350 5.38 -12.35 -28.65
N ILE A 351 5.89 -11.13 -28.47
CA ILE A 351 6.68 -10.76 -27.28
C ILE A 351 5.78 -10.52 -26.06
N GLU A 352 4.59 -9.94 -26.25
CA GLU A 352 3.66 -9.71 -25.13
C GLU A 352 3.15 -11.00 -24.50
N GLN A 353 3.03 -12.10 -25.27
CA GLN A 353 2.69 -13.42 -24.74
C GLN A 353 3.81 -14.03 -23.90
N CYS A 354 5.08 -13.86 -24.30
CA CYS A 354 6.24 -14.35 -23.54
C CYS A 354 6.36 -13.68 -22.17
N LEU A 355 6.04 -12.39 -22.07
CA LEU A 355 6.21 -11.57 -20.85
C LEU A 355 4.88 -11.33 -20.12
N ARG A 356 3.92 -12.25 -20.23
CA ARG A 356 2.61 -12.11 -19.59
C ARG A 356 2.76 -12.14 -18.07
N LEU A 357 2.11 -11.19 -17.41
CA LEU A 357 2.01 -11.16 -15.95
C LEU A 357 0.69 -11.77 -15.49
N PRO A 358 0.67 -12.39 -14.30
CA PRO A 358 -0.57 -12.85 -13.68
C PRO A 358 -1.57 -11.71 -13.55
N ARG A 359 -2.86 -12.04 -13.69
CA ARG A 359 -3.94 -11.05 -13.59
C ARG A 359 -4.29 -10.75 -12.14
N VAL A 360 -4.73 -9.51 -11.91
CA VAL A 360 -5.38 -9.11 -10.65
C VAL A 360 -6.85 -9.44 -10.74
N ILE A 361 -7.39 -10.12 -9.73
CA ILE A 361 -8.80 -10.47 -9.63
C ILE A 361 -9.38 -9.77 -8.41
N VAL A 362 -10.37 -8.90 -8.66
CA VAL A 362 -11.26 -8.40 -7.60
C VAL A 362 -12.50 -9.26 -7.57
N PHE A 363 -12.86 -9.74 -6.38
CA PHE A 363 -13.88 -10.76 -6.20
C PHE A 363 -14.98 -10.32 -5.23
N THR A 364 -16.21 -10.70 -5.56
CA THR A 364 -17.36 -10.64 -4.64
C THR A 364 -18.18 -11.92 -4.78
N GLY A 365 -18.56 -12.53 -3.67
CA GLY A 365 -19.35 -13.76 -3.71
C GLY A 365 -20.56 -13.73 -2.81
N HIS A 366 -21.51 -14.62 -3.10
CA HIS A 366 -22.54 -14.95 -2.12
C HIS A 366 -21.93 -15.61 -0.88
N MET A 367 -22.46 -15.21 0.27
CA MET A 367 -22.26 -15.96 1.51
C MET A 367 -22.99 -17.28 1.47
N ILE A 368 -22.46 -18.26 2.20
CA ILE A 368 -23.18 -19.50 2.50
C ILE A 368 -24.53 -19.16 3.15
N ASP A 369 -25.54 -19.92 2.79
CA ASP A 369 -26.88 -19.75 3.33
C ASP A 369 -26.90 -20.01 4.84
N ALA A 370 -27.36 -19.02 5.60
CA ALA A 370 -27.58 -19.16 7.04
C ALA A 370 -28.63 -20.24 7.34
N PRO A 371 -28.58 -20.89 8.53
CA PRO A 371 -29.56 -21.89 8.91
C PRO A 371 -31.00 -21.36 8.82
N GLY A 372 -31.88 -22.07 8.14
CA GLY A 372 -33.28 -21.69 7.99
C GLY A 372 -33.57 -20.66 6.88
N ARG A 373 -32.60 -20.38 5.98
CA ARG A 373 -32.88 -19.62 4.75
C ARG A 373 -33.98 -20.32 3.94
N ARG A 374 -35.02 -19.59 3.57
CA ARG A 374 -36.20 -20.13 2.86
C ARG A 374 -35.89 -20.56 1.43
N SER A 375 -35.15 -19.74 0.69
CA SER A 375 -34.76 -20.01 -0.69
C SER A 375 -33.26 -20.25 -0.79
N ALA A 376 -32.89 -21.47 -1.19
CA ALA A 376 -31.50 -21.86 -1.42
C ALA A 376 -30.85 -20.96 -2.48
N ARG A 377 -29.69 -20.39 -2.14
CA ARG A 377 -28.87 -19.58 -3.04
C ARG A 377 -27.45 -20.11 -3.09
N PHE A 378 -26.82 -20.27 -1.92
CA PHE A 378 -25.55 -20.97 -1.79
C PHE A 378 -25.57 -21.91 -0.56
N PRO A 379 -26.20 -23.10 -0.68
CA PRO A 379 -26.20 -24.10 0.38
C PRO A 379 -24.79 -24.65 0.66
N SER A 380 -24.54 -25.08 1.90
CA SER A 380 -23.25 -25.69 2.29
C SER A 380 -22.85 -26.90 1.46
N ALA A 381 -23.82 -27.68 0.98
CA ALA A 381 -23.58 -28.83 0.10
C ALA A 381 -22.92 -28.46 -1.24
N LEU A 382 -23.01 -27.19 -1.68
CA LEU A 382 -22.37 -26.72 -2.91
C LEU A 382 -20.93 -26.26 -2.73
N GLU A 383 -20.41 -26.23 -1.50
CA GLU A 383 -19.09 -25.65 -1.21
C GLU A 383 -18.00 -26.21 -2.14
N ASP A 384 -17.92 -27.53 -2.28
CA ASP A 384 -16.90 -28.19 -3.11
C ASP A 384 -17.05 -27.89 -4.61
N LEU A 385 -18.29 -27.82 -5.11
CA LEU A 385 -18.57 -27.47 -6.51
C LEU A 385 -18.17 -26.01 -6.79
N VAL A 386 -18.53 -25.11 -5.88
CA VAL A 386 -18.17 -23.68 -5.97
C VAL A 386 -16.66 -23.50 -5.87
N ARG A 387 -15.97 -24.18 -4.94
CA ARG A 387 -14.51 -24.16 -4.83
C ARG A 387 -13.86 -24.56 -6.15
N ARG A 388 -14.30 -25.68 -6.75
CA ARG A 388 -13.78 -26.14 -8.06
C ARG A 388 -14.05 -25.14 -9.18
N ALA A 389 -15.23 -24.52 -9.21
CA ALA A 389 -15.59 -23.54 -10.22
C ALA A 389 -14.74 -22.26 -10.09
N ILE A 390 -14.56 -21.76 -8.86
CA ILE A 390 -13.67 -20.63 -8.58
C ILE A 390 -12.24 -20.97 -8.99
N ARG A 391 -11.75 -22.16 -8.60
CA ARG A 391 -10.40 -22.60 -8.91
C ARG A 391 -10.16 -22.68 -10.42
N LYS A 392 -11.09 -23.29 -11.16
CA LYS A 392 -11.06 -23.34 -12.63
C LYS A 392 -10.93 -21.94 -13.22
N ARG A 393 -11.69 -20.96 -12.70
CA ARG A 393 -11.64 -19.59 -13.21
C ARG A 393 -10.33 -18.88 -12.89
N ILE A 394 -9.77 -19.12 -11.70
CA ILE A 394 -8.43 -18.63 -11.33
C ILE A 394 -7.37 -19.18 -12.29
N ASP A 395 -7.41 -20.47 -12.60
CA ASP A 395 -6.45 -21.11 -13.51
C ASP A 395 -6.60 -20.58 -14.95
N GLU A 396 -7.82 -20.44 -15.48
CA GLU A 396 -8.10 -19.89 -16.83
C GLU A 396 -7.63 -18.43 -16.99
N LEU A 397 -7.75 -17.63 -15.92
CA LEU A 397 -7.36 -16.22 -15.93
C LEU A 397 -5.86 -16.02 -15.70
N ASP A 398 -5.13 -17.08 -15.32
CA ASP A 398 -3.82 -16.96 -14.69
C ASP A 398 -3.84 -15.95 -13.53
N GLY A 399 -4.86 -16.08 -12.68
CA GLY A 399 -5.07 -15.26 -11.51
C GLY A 399 -4.11 -15.64 -10.40
N ARG A 400 -3.30 -14.69 -9.94
CA ARG A 400 -2.42 -14.89 -8.76
C ARG A 400 -2.56 -13.80 -7.71
N LEU A 401 -3.33 -12.75 -7.98
CA LEU A 401 -3.44 -11.58 -7.11
C LEU A 401 -4.92 -11.34 -6.78
N GLY A 402 -5.37 -11.81 -5.62
CA GLY A 402 -6.77 -11.81 -5.23
C GLY A 402 -7.13 -10.70 -4.24
N PHE A 403 -8.28 -10.08 -4.44
CA PHE A 403 -8.86 -9.05 -3.58
C PHE A 403 -10.31 -9.42 -3.23
N ALA A 404 -10.65 -9.61 -1.95
CA ALA A 404 -12.03 -9.81 -1.48
C ALA A 404 -12.26 -9.28 -0.05
N ALA A 405 -13.52 -9.29 0.44
CA ALA A 405 -13.85 -8.82 1.78
C ALA A 405 -13.66 -9.90 2.87
N GLY A 406 -13.69 -11.18 2.50
CA GLY A 406 -13.44 -12.31 3.40
C GLY A 406 -14.68 -12.79 4.15
N ALA A 407 -15.88 -12.56 3.62
CA ALA A 407 -17.10 -13.18 4.15
C ALA A 407 -17.12 -14.72 3.95
N CYS A 408 -17.87 -15.45 4.76
CA CYS A 408 -18.03 -16.90 4.60
C CYS A 408 -18.56 -17.27 3.21
N GLY A 409 -18.25 -18.47 2.72
CA GLY A 409 -18.61 -18.87 1.37
C GLY A 409 -17.67 -18.31 0.32
N GLY A 410 -18.21 -17.58 -0.66
CA GLY A 410 -17.49 -17.26 -1.90
C GLY A 410 -16.17 -16.54 -1.69
N ASP A 411 -16.13 -15.52 -0.83
CA ASP A 411 -14.93 -14.70 -0.61
C ASP A 411 -13.79 -15.51 0.02
N ILE A 412 -14.07 -16.27 1.09
CA ILE A 412 -13.06 -17.13 1.72
C ILE A 412 -12.61 -18.24 0.76
N LEU A 413 -13.54 -18.90 0.05
CA LEU A 413 -13.18 -19.94 -0.92
C LEU A 413 -12.28 -19.42 -2.04
N PHE A 414 -12.56 -18.21 -2.53
CA PHE A 414 -11.74 -17.54 -3.54
C PHE A 414 -10.34 -17.23 -3.03
N LEU A 415 -10.23 -16.59 -1.87
CA LEU A 415 -8.93 -16.22 -1.30
C LEU A 415 -8.10 -17.46 -0.90
N GLU A 416 -8.73 -18.52 -0.37
CA GLU A 416 -8.06 -19.81 -0.16
C GLU A 416 -7.53 -20.38 -1.48
N SER A 417 -8.35 -20.37 -2.55
CA SER A 417 -7.95 -20.87 -3.87
C SER A 417 -6.79 -20.07 -4.47
N ILE A 418 -6.73 -18.75 -4.21
CA ILE A 418 -5.59 -17.89 -4.57
C ILE A 418 -4.34 -18.28 -3.78
N LEU A 419 -4.46 -18.55 -2.48
CA LEU A 419 -3.32 -19.00 -1.67
C LEU A 419 -2.83 -20.40 -2.07
N GLU A 420 -3.72 -21.28 -2.53
CA GLU A 420 -3.40 -22.62 -3.04
C GLU A 420 -2.61 -22.59 -4.37
N VAL A 421 -2.74 -21.55 -5.22
CA VAL A 421 -1.84 -21.31 -6.37
C VAL A 421 -0.53 -20.63 -6.00
N GLY A 422 -0.26 -20.40 -4.72
CA GLY A 422 0.88 -19.59 -4.27
C GLY A 422 0.74 -18.10 -4.59
N GLY A 423 -0.48 -17.61 -4.78
CA GLY A 423 -0.79 -16.22 -5.05
C GLY A 423 -0.84 -15.32 -3.81
N GLU A 424 -1.13 -14.03 -4.03
CA GLU A 424 -1.28 -13.01 -3.00
C GLU A 424 -2.77 -12.79 -2.67
N ALA A 425 -3.15 -12.98 -1.42
CA ALA A 425 -4.48 -12.64 -0.92
C ALA A 425 -4.46 -11.25 -0.24
N ASN A 426 -5.38 -10.37 -0.63
CA ASN A 426 -5.57 -9.05 -0.07
C ASN A 426 -7.02 -8.92 0.42
N VAL A 427 -7.20 -8.46 1.64
CA VAL A 427 -8.50 -8.43 2.32
C VAL A 427 -8.89 -7.00 2.67
N VAL A 428 -10.12 -6.60 2.34
CA VAL A 428 -10.70 -5.33 2.79
C VAL A 428 -11.93 -5.59 3.63
N LEU A 429 -11.79 -5.46 4.95
CA LEU A 429 -12.89 -5.59 5.89
C LEU A 429 -13.75 -4.32 5.87
N PRO A 430 -15.09 -4.43 5.76
CA PRO A 430 -15.97 -3.26 5.81
C PRO A 430 -15.91 -2.48 7.12
N TYR A 431 -15.69 -3.20 8.22
CA TYR A 431 -15.52 -2.62 9.55
C TYR A 431 -14.72 -3.57 10.46
N GLY A 432 -14.55 -3.19 11.74
CA GLY A 432 -13.77 -3.93 12.72
C GLY A 432 -14.03 -5.44 12.74
N ARG A 433 -12.93 -6.21 12.89
CA ARG A 433 -12.87 -7.67 12.76
C ARG A 433 -13.95 -8.39 13.55
N ASP A 434 -14.05 -8.16 14.86
CA ASP A 434 -14.92 -8.94 15.73
C ASP A 434 -16.39 -8.84 15.32
N ARG A 435 -16.81 -7.62 14.93
CA ARG A 435 -18.16 -7.37 14.45
C ARG A 435 -18.39 -8.00 13.07
N PHE A 436 -17.41 -7.90 12.17
CA PHE A 436 -17.50 -8.53 10.85
C PHE A 436 -17.57 -10.05 10.94
N VAL A 437 -16.84 -10.66 11.89
CA VAL A 437 -16.92 -12.10 12.14
C VAL A 437 -18.35 -12.50 12.50
N ALA A 438 -18.99 -11.77 13.42
CA ALA A 438 -20.37 -12.05 13.81
C ALA A 438 -21.38 -11.82 12.67
N ASP A 439 -21.20 -10.77 11.89
CA ASP A 439 -22.16 -10.35 10.87
C ASP A 439 -22.00 -11.10 9.52
N SER A 440 -20.82 -11.66 9.21
CA SER A 440 -20.50 -12.16 7.85
C SER A 440 -19.60 -13.40 7.77
N VAL A 441 -19.00 -13.85 8.86
CA VAL A 441 -18.10 -15.04 8.85
C VAL A 441 -18.72 -16.20 9.59
N GLU A 442 -18.98 -16.05 10.89
CA GLU A 442 -19.49 -17.13 11.75
C GLU A 442 -21.02 -17.16 11.78
N ILE A 443 -21.67 -16.84 10.66
CA ILE A 443 -23.11 -17.03 10.49
C ILE A 443 -23.49 -18.52 10.36
N VAL A 444 -22.50 -19.33 9.94
CA VAL A 444 -22.54 -20.80 9.96
C VAL A 444 -21.28 -21.28 10.71
N PRO A 445 -21.38 -22.31 11.58
CA PRO A 445 -20.23 -22.80 12.32
C PRO A 445 -19.07 -23.24 11.42
N GLY A 446 -17.84 -22.93 11.83
CA GLY A 446 -16.61 -23.48 11.24
C GLY A 446 -15.90 -22.59 10.21
N TRP A 447 -16.40 -21.38 9.96
CA TRP A 447 -15.78 -20.44 9.02
C TRP A 447 -14.75 -19.52 9.68
N LYS A 448 -14.90 -19.19 10.97
CA LYS A 448 -13.96 -18.35 11.72
C LYS A 448 -12.52 -18.90 11.72
N PRO A 449 -12.26 -20.20 11.97
CA PRO A 449 -10.88 -20.72 11.90
C PRO A 449 -10.25 -20.56 10.50
N ARG A 450 -11.06 -20.63 9.44
CA ARG A 450 -10.60 -20.41 8.06
C ARG A 450 -10.29 -18.95 7.81
N PHE A 451 -11.19 -18.07 8.25
CA PHE A 451 -11.00 -16.62 8.19
C PHE A 451 -9.75 -16.18 8.94
N ASP A 452 -9.52 -16.68 10.16
CA ASP A 452 -8.33 -16.35 10.96
C ASP A 452 -7.05 -16.79 10.23
N ARG A 453 -6.97 -18.05 9.77
CA ARG A 453 -5.83 -18.54 8.96
C ARG A 453 -5.61 -17.74 7.68
N LEU A 454 -6.68 -17.25 7.07
CA LEU A 454 -6.63 -16.45 5.87
C LEU A 454 -6.08 -15.05 6.15
N LEU A 455 -6.50 -14.41 7.26
CA LEU A 455 -5.95 -13.11 7.67
C LEU A 455 -4.46 -13.23 8.03
N ASP A 456 -4.05 -14.31 8.69
CA ASP A 456 -2.65 -14.55 9.07
C ASP A 456 -1.73 -14.72 7.84
N ARG A 457 -2.29 -15.22 6.73
CA ARG A 457 -1.57 -15.45 5.46
C ARG A 457 -1.77 -14.34 4.44
N ALA A 458 -2.70 -13.41 4.68
CA ALA A 458 -2.97 -12.32 3.76
C ALA A 458 -1.76 -11.38 3.66
N VAL A 459 -1.47 -10.93 2.45
CA VAL A 459 -0.41 -9.92 2.22
C VAL A 459 -0.82 -8.58 2.83
N GLN A 460 -2.12 -8.28 2.81
CA GLN A 460 -2.65 -7.03 3.32
C GLN A 460 -4.07 -7.25 3.87
N VAL A 461 -4.33 -6.64 5.03
CA VAL A 461 -5.67 -6.53 5.60
C VAL A 461 -5.95 -5.05 5.85
N VAL A 462 -6.96 -4.50 5.19
CA VAL A 462 -7.39 -3.11 5.35
C VAL A 462 -8.77 -3.08 6.00
N VAL A 463 -8.92 -2.30 7.06
CA VAL A 463 -10.23 -2.03 7.66
C VAL A 463 -10.73 -0.69 7.12
N ALA A 464 -11.83 -0.72 6.36
CA ALA A 464 -12.35 0.46 5.67
C ALA A 464 -12.83 1.54 6.66
N SER A 465 -13.69 1.15 7.60
CA SER A 465 -14.18 2.01 8.68
C SER A 465 -13.92 1.34 10.04
N PRO A 466 -13.51 2.08 11.09
CA PRO A 466 -13.26 1.47 12.41
C PRO A 466 -14.51 0.76 12.98
N GLU A 467 -15.67 1.37 12.76
CA GLU A 467 -16.96 0.90 13.24
C GLU A 467 -17.93 0.64 12.09
N ARG A 468 -18.93 -0.21 12.35
CA ARG A 468 -20.04 -0.44 11.42
C ARG A 468 -20.92 0.81 11.38
N LEU A 469 -21.16 1.33 10.17
CA LEU A 469 -21.95 2.53 9.98
C LEU A 469 -23.45 2.23 10.11
N GLU A 470 -24.19 3.20 10.66
CA GLU A 470 -25.65 3.14 10.69
C GLU A 470 -26.22 3.39 9.28
N GLY A 471 -26.84 2.36 8.71
CA GLY A 471 -27.31 2.33 7.32
C GLY A 471 -27.02 0.97 6.69
N ALA A 472 -28.03 0.35 6.07
CA ALA A 472 -27.99 -1.08 5.75
C ALA A 472 -26.79 -1.52 4.89
N SER A 473 -26.27 -0.66 4.01
CA SER A 473 -25.20 -1.02 3.05
C SER A 473 -23.94 -0.14 3.08
N ALA A 474 -23.95 1.02 3.72
CA ALA A 474 -22.91 2.04 3.51
C ALA A 474 -21.48 1.56 3.77
N SER A 475 -21.28 0.76 4.82
CA SER A 475 -19.97 0.15 5.09
C SER A 475 -19.52 -0.82 4.00
N TYR A 476 -20.43 -1.64 3.47
CA TYR A 476 -20.13 -2.61 2.42
C TYR A 476 -19.89 -1.92 1.07
N ASP A 477 -20.69 -0.91 0.74
CA ASP A 477 -20.54 -0.11 -0.47
C ASP A 477 -19.18 0.60 -0.47
N TYR A 478 -18.80 1.21 0.65
CA TYR A 478 -17.49 1.83 0.81
C TYR A 478 -16.34 0.83 0.73
N ALA A 479 -16.46 -0.33 1.40
CA ALA A 479 -15.47 -1.39 1.35
C ALA A 479 -15.27 -1.93 -0.07
N SER A 480 -16.36 -2.12 -0.82
CA SER A 480 -16.33 -2.56 -2.22
C SER A 480 -15.60 -1.56 -3.11
N LEU A 481 -15.86 -0.26 -2.95
CA LEU A 481 -15.11 0.79 -3.68
C LEU A 481 -13.63 0.81 -3.31
N LEU A 482 -13.32 0.67 -2.03
CA LEU A 482 -11.94 0.60 -1.55
C LEU A 482 -11.22 -0.63 -2.12
N LEU A 483 -11.88 -1.79 -2.12
CA LEU A 483 -11.39 -3.04 -2.68
C LEU A 483 -11.10 -2.93 -4.19
N LEU A 484 -12.06 -2.42 -4.97
CA LEU A 484 -11.89 -2.19 -6.40
C LEU A 484 -10.74 -1.22 -6.69
N GLY A 485 -10.64 -0.17 -5.89
CA GLY A 485 -9.60 0.84 -5.99
C GLY A 485 -8.20 0.31 -5.74
N LEU A 486 -8.01 -0.44 -4.64
CA LEU A 486 -6.73 -1.07 -4.30
C LEU A 486 -6.32 -2.11 -5.34
N ALA A 487 -7.26 -2.91 -5.83
CA ALA A 487 -7.01 -3.86 -6.92
C ALA A 487 -6.61 -3.15 -8.22
N SER A 488 -7.24 -2.01 -8.54
CA SER A 488 -6.90 -1.18 -9.71
C SER A 488 -5.49 -0.61 -9.60
N ILE A 489 -5.11 -0.08 -8.43
CA ILE A 489 -3.75 0.41 -8.18
C ILE A 489 -2.73 -0.72 -8.34
N ARG A 490 -3.03 -1.92 -7.81
CA ARG A 490 -2.15 -3.08 -7.93
C ARG A 490 -1.96 -3.52 -9.38
N ALA A 491 -3.05 -3.50 -10.17
CA ALA A 491 -3.01 -3.81 -11.60
C ALA A 491 -2.17 -2.79 -12.39
N GLU A 492 -2.32 -1.49 -12.10
CA GLU A 492 -1.53 -0.42 -12.73
C GLU A 492 -0.04 -0.53 -12.36
N GLN A 493 0.29 -0.81 -11.09
CA GLN A 493 1.68 -0.98 -10.63
C GLN A 493 2.42 -2.12 -11.35
N LEU A 494 1.72 -3.19 -11.69
CA LEU A 494 2.28 -4.34 -12.40
C LEU A 494 2.07 -4.26 -13.92
N GLU A 495 1.29 -3.30 -14.42
CA GLU A 495 0.83 -3.23 -15.82
C GLU A 495 0.11 -4.49 -16.29
N THR A 496 -0.71 -5.09 -15.42
CA THR A 496 -1.52 -6.26 -15.73
C THR A 496 -3.01 -5.91 -15.75
N ASP A 497 -3.82 -6.83 -16.23
CA ASP A 497 -5.27 -6.65 -16.31
C ASP A 497 -5.91 -6.82 -14.93
N LEU A 498 -6.90 -5.97 -14.64
CA LEU A 498 -7.85 -6.17 -13.55
C LEU A 498 -9.10 -6.87 -14.07
N VAL A 499 -9.42 -8.03 -13.49
CA VAL A 499 -10.62 -8.79 -13.78
C VAL A 499 -11.58 -8.71 -12.59
N ALA A 500 -12.83 -8.32 -12.85
CA ALA A 500 -13.90 -8.40 -11.88
C ALA A 500 -14.57 -9.78 -11.99
N LEU A 501 -14.55 -10.55 -10.91
CA LEU A 501 -15.14 -11.89 -10.83
C LEU A 501 -16.21 -11.92 -9.75
N ALA A 502 -17.36 -12.51 -10.03
CA ALA A 502 -18.42 -12.65 -9.04
C ALA A 502 -19.02 -14.05 -8.99
N LEU A 503 -19.22 -14.58 -7.78
CA LEU A 503 -20.07 -15.75 -7.55
C LEU A 503 -21.50 -15.27 -7.28
N TRP A 504 -22.34 -15.31 -8.31
CA TRP A 504 -23.65 -14.65 -8.31
C TRP A 504 -24.67 -15.46 -9.12
N ASP A 505 -25.93 -15.49 -8.66
CA ASP A 505 -27.04 -16.23 -9.28
C ASP A 505 -27.82 -15.42 -10.33
N GLY A 506 -27.34 -14.21 -10.67
CA GLY A 506 -28.01 -13.32 -11.61
C GLY A 506 -29.24 -12.59 -11.06
N ARG A 507 -29.58 -12.77 -9.77
CA ARG A 507 -30.77 -12.17 -9.16
C ARG A 507 -30.46 -10.88 -8.42
N THR A 508 -31.47 -10.03 -8.29
CA THR A 508 -31.40 -8.85 -7.41
C THR A 508 -31.19 -9.29 -5.96
N GLY A 509 -30.57 -8.42 -5.18
CA GLY A 509 -30.23 -8.72 -3.79
C GLY A 509 -30.43 -7.53 -2.87
N SER A 510 -30.12 -7.71 -1.60
CA SER A 510 -30.11 -6.62 -0.62
C SER A 510 -29.03 -5.59 -0.97
N PRO A 511 -29.25 -4.29 -0.65
CA PRO A 511 -28.22 -3.27 -0.72
C PRO A 511 -26.91 -3.71 -0.04
N GLY A 512 -25.76 -3.44 -0.67
CA GLY A 512 -24.44 -3.86 -0.17
C GLY A 512 -24.12 -5.35 -0.36
N GLY A 513 -25.04 -6.15 -0.90
CA GLY A 513 -24.79 -7.55 -1.29
C GLY A 513 -24.14 -7.69 -2.67
N THR A 514 -23.86 -8.94 -3.06
CA THR A 514 -23.18 -9.29 -4.32
C THR A 514 -23.79 -8.62 -5.56
N ALA A 515 -25.13 -8.60 -5.69
CA ALA A 515 -25.81 -7.98 -6.82
C ALA A 515 -25.51 -6.47 -6.93
N SER A 516 -25.56 -5.75 -5.80
CA SER A 516 -25.26 -4.32 -5.71
C SER A 516 -23.82 -4.02 -6.14
N VAL A 517 -22.87 -4.90 -5.76
CA VAL A 517 -21.46 -4.78 -6.15
C VAL A 517 -21.28 -5.02 -7.64
N VAL A 518 -21.90 -6.07 -8.20
CA VAL A 518 -21.85 -6.37 -9.64
C VAL A 518 -22.41 -5.21 -10.47
N GLU A 519 -23.55 -4.65 -10.07
CA GLU A 519 -24.14 -3.48 -10.72
C GLU A 519 -23.22 -2.27 -10.64
N ASP A 520 -22.61 -2.01 -9.48
CA ASP A 520 -21.70 -0.88 -9.31
C ASP A 520 -20.44 -0.97 -10.17
N TRP A 521 -19.82 -2.15 -10.21
CA TRP A 521 -18.67 -2.43 -11.06
C TRP A 521 -18.99 -2.28 -12.55
N ARG A 522 -20.16 -2.78 -12.99
CA ARG A 522 -20.66 -2.59 -14.36
C ARG A 522 -20.88 -1.12 -14.70
N ARG A 523 -21.50 -0.33 -13.81
CA ARG A 523 -21.68 1.12 -13.99
C ARG A 523 -20.34 1.87 -14.13
N ARG A 524 -19.27 1.35 -13.53
CA ARG A 524 -17.90 1.88 -13.64
C ARG A 524 -17.12 1.39 -14.85
N GLY A 525 -17.77 0.63 -15.74
CA GLY A 525 -17.17 0.14 -16.98
C GLY A 525 -16.22 -1.04 -16.78
N HIS A 526 -16.43 -1.86 -15.75
CA HIS A 526 -15.78 -3.16 -15.62
C HIS A 526 -16.67 -4.25 -16.20
N GLU A 527 -16.07 -5.12 -17.02
CA GLU A 527 -16.70 -6.37 -17.41
C GLU A 527 -16.64 -7.34 -16.23
N VAL A 528 -17.81 -7.69 -15.68
CA VAL A 528 -17.92 -8.59 -14.53
C VAL A 528 -18.19 -10.00 -15.03
N GLN A 529 -17.24 -10.90 -14.81
CA GLN A 529 -17.35 -12.30 -15.13
C GLN A 529 -18.09 -13.03 -14.01
N ILE A 530 -19.03 -13.90 -14.36
CA ILE A 530 -19.94 -14.54 -13.41
C ILE A 530 -19.66 -16.03 -13.33
N ILE A 531 -19.50 -16.53 -12.11
CA ILE A 531 -19.66 -17.95 -11.76
C ILE A 531 -21.10 -18.11 -11.30
N ASP A 532 -21.95 -18.73 -12.13
CA ASP A 532 -23.39 -18.88 -11.85
C ASP A 532 -23.62 -19.97 -10.80
N VAL A 533 -23.82 -19.56 -9.54
CA VAL A 533 -24.12 -20.50 -8.45
C VAL A 533 -25.49 -21.17 -8.64
N GLY A 534 -26.42 -20.52 -9.32
CA GLY A 534 -27.72 -21.10 -9.66
C GLY A 534 -27.57 -22.24 -10.66
N GLU A 535 -26.66 -22.12 -11.61
CA GLU A 535 -26.31 -23.22 -12.51
C GLU A 535 -25.70 -24.41 -11.75
N LEU A 536 -24.75 -24.14 -10.85
CA LEU A 536 -24.13 -25.17 -10.01
C LEU A 536 -25.17 -25.87 -9.12
N LEU A 537 -26.14 -25.13 -8.56
CA LEU A 537 -27.24 -25.68 -7.78
C LEU A 537 -28.11 -26.63 -8.61
N ARG A 538 -28.49 -26.22 -9.82
CA ARG A 538 -29.26 -27.08 -10.75
C ARG A 538 -28.50 -28.35 -11.11
N GLN A 539 -27.20 -28.26 -11.38
CA GLN A 539 -26.36 -29.42 -11.70
C GLN A 539 -26.25 -30.42 -10.53
N SER A 540 -26.32 -29.94 -9.29
CA SER A 540 -26.28 -30.78 -8.08
C SER A 540 -27.62 -31.47 -7.74
N GLY A 541 -28.68 -31.25 -8.53
CA GLY A 541 -30.01 -31.77 -8.25
C GLY A 541 -30.78 -30.98 -7.19
N GLY A 542 -30.30 -29.79 -6.81
CA GLY A 542 -31.00 -28.90 -5.90
C GLY A 542 -32.16 -28.18 -6.58
N GLU A 543 -33.31 -28.13 -5.92
CA GLU A 543 -34.45 -27.34 -6.38
C GLU A 543 -34.18 -25.85 -6.14
N ILE A 544 -34.20 -25.06 -7.22
CA ILE A 544 -34.38 -23.62 -7.12
C ILE A 544 -35.88 -23.41 -7.00
N GLU A 545 -36.41 -23.21 -5.79
CA GLU A 545 -37.79 -22.71 -5.68
C GLU A 545 -37.84 -21.35 -6.39
N ALA A 546 -38.58 -21.31 -7.51
CA ALA A 546 -38.92 -20.09 -8.21
C ALA A 546 -39.99 -19.36 -7.42
N ARG A 547 -39.57 -18.61 -6.40
CA ARG A 547 -40.36 -17.52 -5.85
C ARG A 547 -39.56 -16.24 -6.00
N SER A 548 -40.15 -15.27 -6.69
CA SER A 548 -39.82 -13.90 -6.41
C SER A 548 -40.26 -13.66 -4.97
N ASP A 549 -39.31 -13.73 -4.03
CA ASP A 549 -39.41 -12.80 -2.91
C ASP A 549 -39.13 -11.41 -3.50
N ASP A 550 -40.10 -10.93 -4.29
CA ASP A 550 -40.48 -9.52 -4.35
C ASP A 550 -41.01 -9.18 -2.94
N LEU A 551 -40.17 -9.32 -1.92
CA LEU A 551 -40.22 -8.34 -0.88
C LEU A 551 -39.85 -7.07 -1.62
N PRO A 552 -40.76 -6.09 -1.76
CA PRO A 552 -40.40 -4.84 -2.38
C PRO A 552 -39.12 -4.41 -1.70
N SER A 553 -38.06 -4.17 -2.48
CA SER A 553 -36.97 -3.33 -2.03
C SER A 553 -37.65 -2.19 -1.27
N PRO A 554 -37.39 -2.02 0.04
CA PRO A 554 -38.05 -0.94 0.78
C PRO A 554 -37.89 0.29 -0.11
N PRO A 555 -39.00 0.97 -0.47
CA PRO A 555 -39.01 1.96 -1.53
C PRO A 555 -37.80 2.81 -1.33
N ASN A 556 -36.95 2.90 -2.38
CA ASN A 556 -35.67 3.60 -2.39
C ASN A 556 -35.79 4.77 -1.42
N ARG A 557 -35.31 4.58 -0.16
CA ARG A 557 -35.74 5.49 0.90
C ARG A 557 -35.23 6.84 0.43
N PRO A 558 -36.10 7.85 0.26
CA PRO A 558 -35.65 9.16 -0.16
C PRO A 558 -34.51 9.54 0.76
N ASP A 559 -33.38 10.01 0.19
CA ASP A 559 -32.17 10.45 0.89
C ASP A 559 -32.49 10.77 2.34
N MET A 560 -32.34 9.79 3.23
CA MET A 560 -32.62 10.03 4.63
C MET A 560 -31.54 11.02 5.05
N PRO A 561 -31.88 12.19 5.60
CA PRO A 561 -30.89 13.20 5.95
C PRO A 561 -29.78 12.65 6.86
N ASP A 562 -30.06 11.56 7.57
CA ASP A 562 -29.19 10.90 8.54
C ASP A 562 -28.37 9.70 7.99
N ALA A 563 -28.48 9.37 6.70
CA ALA A 563 -27.71 8.26 6.12
C ALA A 563 -26.27 8.70 5.76
N PRO A 564 -25.23 7.91 6.09
CA PRO A 564 -23.86 8.25 5.75
C PRO A 564 -23.63 8.15 4.25
N ARG A 565 -22.96 9.15 3.69
CA ARG A 565 -22.62 9.25 2.26
C ARG A 565 -21.12 9.26 2.08
N ILE A 566 -20.63 8.55 1.06
CA ILE A 566 -19.21 8.57 0.69
C ILE A 566 -18.92 9.90 0.01
N MET A 567 -18.16 10.76 0.68
CA MET A 567 -17.81 12.10 0.19
C MET A 567 -16.29 12.25 0.15
N ALA A 568 -15.81 13.20 -0.66
CA ALA A 568 -14.42 13.63 -0.61
C ALA A 568 -14.30 14.90 0.25
N ILE A 569 -13.27 14.95 1.07
CA ILE A 569 -13.07 15.96 2.11
C ILE A 569 -11.70 16.59 1.88
N LEU A 570 -11.67 17.91 1.86
CA LEU A 570 -10.47 18.72 1.74
C LEU A 570 -10.28 19.54 3.02
N PHE A 571 -9.12 19.37 3.64
CA PHE A 571 -8.62 20.25 4.68
C PHE A 571 -7.45 21.05 4.12
N ALA A 572 -7.40 22.33 4.43
CA ALA A 572 -6.22 23.12 4.12
C ALA A 572 -5.97 24.20 5.15
N ASP A 573 -4.71 24.61 5.29
CA ASP A 573 -4.28 25.61 6.27
C ASP A 573 -3.17 26.50 5.70
N ALA A 574 -3.20 27.80 6.03
CA ALA A 574 -2.27 28.77 5.46
C ALA A 574 -0.98 28.86 6.28
N VAL A 575 0.13 28.53 5.64
CA VAL A 575 1.45 28.57 6.25
C VAL A 575 1.85 30.03 6.48
N GLN A 576 2.34 30.34 7.68
CA GLN A 576 2.72 31.69 8.13
C GLN A 576 1.56 32.65 8.46
N PHE A 577 0.30 32.19 8.49
CA PHE A 577 -0.82 33.02 8.92
C PHE A 577 -0.61 33.62 10.32
N SER A 578 -0.11 32.81 11.27
CA SER A 578 0.19 33.27 12.63
C SER A 578 1.30 34.33 12.72
N LYS A 579 2.00 34.62 11.61
CA LYS A 579 3.06 35.63 11.51
C LYS A 579 2.59 36.92 10.83
N LEU A 580 1.32 36.99 10.41
CA LEU A 580 0.75 38.20 9.83
C LEU A 580 0.68 39.30 10.89
N THR A 581 0.96 40.53 10.48
CA THR A 581 0.68 41.71 11.31
C THR A 581 -0.82 42.02 11.30
N GLU A 582 -1.31 42.73 12.32
CA GLU A 582 -2.72 43.17 12.37
C GLU A 582 -3.16 43.95 11.11
N SER A 583 -2.25 44.73 10.52
CA SER A 583 -2.49 45.46 9.27
C SER A 583 -2.58 44.57 8.02
N GLN A 584 -2.05 43.34 8.07
CA GLN A 584 -2.08 42.37 6.98
C GLN A 584 -3.32 41.47 7.02
N VAL A 585 -3.96 41.30 8.19
CA VAL A 585 -5.13 40.42 8.35
C VAL A 585 -6.29 40.81 7.41
N PRO A 586 -6.70 42.10 7.26
CA PRO A 586 -7.73 42.46 6.30
C PRO A 586 -7.36 42.14 4.85
N ARG A 587 -6.08 42.31 4.48
CA ARG A 587 -5.56 41.98 3.14
C ARG A 587 -5.56 40.48 2.89
N PHE A 588 -5.32 39.67 3.92
CA PHE A 588 -5.43 38.23 3.83
C PHE A 588 -6.87 37.81 3.53
N VAL A 589 -7.86 38.38 4.23
CA VAL A 589 -9.27 38.11 3.94
C VAL A 589 -9.65 38.55 2.52
N GLU A 590 -9.30 39.77 2.14
CA GLU A 590 -9.66 40.33 0.83
C GLU A 590 -8.99 39.58 -0.33
N HIS A 591 -7.68 39.33 -0.24
CA HIS A 591 -6.90 38.84 -1.37
C HIS A 591 -6.69 37.32 -1.33
N PHE A 592 -6.37 36.75 -0.17
CA PHE A 592 -6.11 35.31 -0.05
C PHE A 592 -7.41 34.52 0.01
N LEU A 593 -8.26 34.76 1.02
CA LEU A 593 -9.55 34.08 1.12
C LEU A 593 -10.49 34.48 -0.03
N GLY A 594 -10.45 35.74 -0.49
CA GLY A 594 -11.21 36.19 -1.65
C GLY A 594 -10.86 35.44 -2.94
N ALA A 595 -9.57 35.18 -3.20
CA ALA A 595 -9.14 34.40 -4.36
C ALA A 595 -9.61 32.93 -4.28
N ILE A 596 -9.58 32.34 -3.08
CA ILE A 596 -10.08 30.98 -2.83
C ILE A 596 -11.60 30.90 -3.00
N GLY A 597 -12.34 31.90 -2.49
CA GLY A 597 -13.79 32.00 -2.67
C GLY A 597 -14.17 32.08 -4.14
N LYS A 598 -13.49 32.95 -4.91
CA LYS A 598 -13.67 33.04 -6.36
C LYS A 598 -13.38 31.71 -7.07
N LEU A 599 -12.29 31.03 -6.70
CA LEU A 599 -11.97 29.70 -7.26
C LEU A 599 -13.08 28.67 -6.95
N ALA A 600 -13.66 28.70 -5.75
CA ALA A 600 -14.76 27.81 -5.36
C ALA A 600 -16.07 28.10 -6.10
N ASP A 601 -16.35 29.36 -6.42
CA ASP A 601 -17.53 29.78 -7.19
C ASP A 601 -17.40 29.48 -8.69
N GLU A 602 -16.18 29.60 -9.24
CA GLU A 602 -15.87 29.31 -10.65
C GLU A 602 -15.52 27.83 -10.90
N ALA A 603 -15.57 26.98 -9.88
CA ALA A 603 -15.37 25.55 -10.04
C ALA A 603 -16.55 24.92 -10.79
N GLU A 604 -16.27 24.13 -11.83
CA GLU A 604 -17.28 23.41 -12.61
C GLU A 604 -18.19 22.55 -11.70
N CYS A 605 -17.60 21.94 -10.68
CA CYS A 605 -18.29 21.28 -9.59
C CYS A 605 -17.87 21.91 -8.26
N PRO A 606 -18.65 22.86 -7.72
CA PRO A 606 -18.29 23.56 -6.48
C PRO A 606 -18.37 22.62 -5.26
N PRO A 607 -17.65 22.95 -4.16
CA PRO A 607 -17.80 22.21 -2.91
C PRO A 607 -19.24 22.28 -2.40
N VAL A 608 -19.78 21.14 -1.97
CA VAL A 608 -21.14 20.99 -1.42
C VAL A 608 -21.28 21.56 -0.01
N ALA A 609 -20.18 21.68 0.72
CA ALA A 609 -20.09 22.41 1.97
C ALA A 609 -18.76 23.17 2.02
N ARG A 610 -18.78 24.36 2.63
CA ARG A 610 -17.64 25.26 2.74
C ARG A 610 -17.64 25.87 4.13
N ASN A 611 -16.63 25.57 4.93
CA ASN A 611 -16.43 26.20 6.22
C ASN A 611 -14.99 26.74 6.32
N THR A 612 -14.84 27.87 6.99
CA THR A 612 -13.53 28.45 7.30
C THR A 612 -13.44 28.75 8.79
N TRP A 613 -12.25 28.60 9.35
CA TRP A 613 -11.94 28.94 10.75
C TRP A 613 -10.58 29.61 10.79
N GLY A 614 -10.57 30.95 10.75
CA GLY A 614 -9.34 31.71 10.53
C GLY A 614 -8.76 31.44 9.14
N ASP A 615 -7.59 30.84 9.10
CA ASP A 615 -6.87 30.36 7.93
C ASP A 615 -7.21 28.93 7.51
N GLY A 616 -7.84 28.16 8.40
CA GLY A 616 -8.26 26.80 8.13
C GLY A 616 -9.45 26.74 7.17
N LEU A 617 -9.35 25.88 6.15
CA LEU A 617 -10.38 25.59 5.16
C LEU A 617 -10.88 24.16 5.34
N TYR A 618 -12.20 24.00 5.34
CA TYR A 618 -12.89 22.71 5.30
C TYR A 618 -13.89 22.71 4.16
N LEU A 619 -13.61 21.92 3.12
CA LEU A 619 -14.44 21.82 1.92
C LEU A 619 -14.84 20.36 1.70
N VAL A 620 -16.08 20.14 1.28
CA VAL A 620 -16.60 18.79 0.99
C VAL A 620 -17.09 18.73 -0.45
N PHE A 621 -16.84 17.61 -1.13
CA PHE A 621 -17.21 17.37 -2.53
C PHE A 621 -17.97 16.05 -2.64
N SER A 622 -18.86 15.97 -3.64
CA SER A 622 -19.61 14.74 -3.96
C SER A 622 -18.72 13.59 -4.47
N GLY A 623 -17.53 13.90 -4.98
CA GLY A 623 -16.62 12.92 -5.56
C GLY A 623 -15.15 13.29 -5.44
N VAL A 624 -14.30 12.28 -5.60
CA VAL A 624 -12.84 12.39 -5.52
C VAL A 624 -12.23 13.13 -6.72
N ARG A 625 -12.88 13.06 -7.88
CA ARG A 625 -12.41 13.74 -9.11
C ARG A 625 -12.42 15.25 -8.91
N GLU A 626 -13.55 15.77 -8.47
CA GLU A 626 -13.81 17.19 -8.26
C GLU A 626 -12.90 17.73 -7.15
N ALA A 627 -12.81 17.00 -6.03
CA ALA A 627 -11.96 17.35 -4.90
C ALA A 627 -10.47 17.44 -5.28
N GLY A 628 -9.95 16.44 -6.00
CA GLY A 628 -8.54 16.41 -6.40
C GLY A 628 -8.20 17.47 -7.45
N ALA A 629 -9.07 17.68 -8.43
CA ALA A 629 -8.90 18.74 -9.42
C ALA A 629 -8.93 20.14 -8.76
N PHE A 630 -9.86 20.35 -7.82
CA PHE A 630 -9.95 21.59 -7.05
C PHE A 630 -8.70 21.81 -6.19
N ALA A 631 -8.25 20.80 -5.44
CA ALA A 631 -7.06 20.90 -4.59
C ALA A 631 -5.80 21.28 -5.37
N LEU A 632 -5.62 20.74 -6.58
CA LEU A 632 -4.50 21.08 -7.44
C LEU A 632 -4.59 22.52 -7.97
N ARG A 633 -5.79 22.97 -8.38
CA ARG A 633 -6.00 24.37 -8.77
C ARG A 633 -5.79 25.33 -7.60
N LEU A 634 -6.22 24.96 -6.40
CA LEU A 634 -6.03 25.73 -5.18
C LEU A 634 -4.55 25.88 -4.84
N SER A 635 -3.80 24.77 -4.83
CA SER A 635 -2.35 24.77 -4.62
C SER A 635 -1.63 25.63 -5.68
N GLU A 636 -1.97 25.48 -6.96
CA GLU A 636 -1.38 26.27 -8.05
C GLU A 636 -1.69 27.77 -7.93
N LEU A 637 -2.94 28.12 -7.61
CA LEU A 637 -3.36 29.50 -7.38
C LEU A 637 -2.50 30.15 -6.29
N VAL A 638 -2.33 29.45 -5.16
CA VAL A 638 -1.54 29.95 -4.03
C VAL A 638 -0.06 30.07 -4.38
N ASN A 639 0.50 29.08 -5.06
CA ASN A 639 1.92 29.06 -5.44
C ASN A 639 2.28 30.09 -6.52
N ARG A 640 1.35 30.49 -7.39
CA ARG A 640 1.61 31.43 -8.50
C ARG A 640 1.26 32.89 -8.20
N THR A 641 0.54 33.15 -7.12
CA THR A 641 0.12 34.51 -6.80
C THR A 641 1.27 35.29 -6.17
N ASP A 642 1.53 36.51 -6.67
CA ASP A 642 2.44 37.46 -6.02
C ASP A 642 1.79 38.06 -4.77
N TRP A 643 1.98 37.38 -3.65
CA TRP A 643 1.46 37.82 -2.35
C TRP A 643 2.13 39.09 -1.85
N ALA A 644 3.41 39.30 -2.16
CA ALA A 644 4.12 40.52 -1.77
C ALA A 644 3.52 41.76 -2.44
N GLY A 645 3.18 41.67 -3.73
CA GLY A 645 2.44 42.71 -4.46
C GLY A 645 1.05 42.99 -3.91
N LYS A 646 0.46 42.05 -3.15
CA LYS A 646 -0.80 42.19 -2.40
C LYS A 646 -0.60 42.64 -0.95
N GLY A 647 0.63 42.98 -0.55
CA GLY A 647 0.95 43.42 0.80
C GLY A 647 0.93 42.30 1.85
N LEU A 648 1.07 41.04 1.42
CA LEU A 648 1.15 39.83 2.25
C LEU A 648 2.58 39.24 2.21
N PRO A 649 2.94 38.30 3.11
CA PRO A 649 4.26 37.68 3.08
C PRO A 649 4.54 36.96 1.75
N PRO A 650 5.74 37.10 1.17
CA PRO A 650 6.09 36.45 -0.11
C PRO A 650 6.11 34.91 -0.01
N GLY A 651 6.31 34.37 1.18
CA GLY A 651 6.32 32.92 1.45
C GLY A 651 4.97 32.33 1.85
N LEU A 652 3.87 33.09 1.73
CA LEU A 652 2.53 32.61 2.05
C LEU A 652 2.19 31.41 1.16
N ASN A 653 1.84 30.29 1.79
CA ASN A 653 1.54 29.05 1.09
C ASN A 653 0.41 28.29 1.81
N LEU A 654 0.00 27.14 1.27
CA LEU A 654 -1.09 26.33 1.78
C LEU A 654 -0.62 24.88 1.93
N ARG A 655 -1.01 24.23 3.03
CA ARG A 655 -0.96 22.77 3.17
C ARG A 655 -2.32 22.23 2.78
N VAL A 656 -2.39 21.24 1.89
CA VAL A 656 -3.67 20.69 1.42
C VAL A 656 -3.72 19.19 1.66
N ALA A 657 -4.80 18.72 2.26
CA ALA A 657 -5.05 17.31 2.51
C ALA A 657 -6.39 16.85 1.95
N LEU A 658 -6.41 15.64 1.41
CA LEU A 658 -7.57 14.98 0.86
C LEU A 658 -7.86 13.64 1.53
N HIS A 659 -9.11 13.42 1.88
CA HIS A 659 -9.63 12.13 2.34
C HIS A 659 -10.95 11.82 1.65
N ALA A 660 -11.30 10.53 1.56
CA ALA A 660 -12.60 10.11 1.06
C ALA A 660 -13.15 8.97 1.91
N GLY A 661 -14.41 9.12 2.30
CA GLY A 661 -15.11 8.11 3.07
C GLY A 661 -16.50 8.54 3.52
N PRO A 662 -17.23 7.64 4.20
CA PRO A 662 -18.58 7.90 4.70
C PRO A 662 -18.62 9.02 5.75
N VAL A 663 -19.52 9.98 5.53
CA VAL A 663 -19.81 11.10 6.43
C VAL A 663 -21.31 11.34 6.53
N TYR A 664 -21.74 11.89 7.66
CA TYR A 664 -23.13 12.26 7.91
C TYR A 664 -23.36 13.71 7.52
N SER A 665 -24.40 13.97 6.74
CA SER A 665 -24.86 15.34 6.47
C SER A 665 -25.69 15.81 7.66
N CYS A 666 -25.48 17.03 8.12
CA CYS A 666 -26.32 17.63 9.14
C CYS A 666 -26.49 19.13 8.89
N ARG A 667 -27.63 19.67 9.28
CA ARG A 667 -27.76 21.13 9.44
C ARG A 667 -27.12 21.51 10.76
N ASP A 668 -25.99 22.20 10.71
CA ASP A 668 -25.27 22.64 11.90
C ASP A 668 -26.19 23.56 12.72
N PRO A 669 -26.54 23.21 13.97
CA PRO A 669 -27.48 23.98 14.78
C PRO A 669 -26.93 25.35 15.20
N VAL A 670 -25.60 25.54 15.13
CA VAL A 670 -24.93 26.79 15.49
C VAL A 670 -24.90 27.74 14.30
N THR A 671 -24.47 27.27 13.12
CA THR A 671 -24.30 28.13 11.93
C THR A 671 -25.53 28.17 11.03
N GLY A 672 -26.44 27.21 11.16
CA GLY A 672 -27.59 27.01 10.28
C GLY A 672 -27.24 26.51 8.87
N GLN A 673 -25.96 26.26 8.59
CA GLN A 673 -25.49 25.77 7.29
C GLN A 673 -25.46 24.25 7.23
N ILE A 674 -25.43 23.69 6.03
CA ILE A 674 -25.17 22.25 5.85
C ILE A 674 -23.70 21.99 6.16
N ASN A 675 -23.46 20.99 7.00
CA ASN A 675 -22.14 20.55 7.40
C ASN A 675 -22.07 19.02 7.28
N TYR A 676 -20.84 18.49 7.25
CA TYR A 676 -20.59 17.06 7.21
C TYR A 676 -19.71 16.66 8.38
N ILE A 677 -20.10 15.62 9.10
CA ILE A 677 -19.44 15.16 10.32
C ILE A 677 -19.22 13.64 10.29
N GLY A 678 -18.30 13.15 11.13
CA GLY A 678 -18.04 11.72 11.28
C GLY A 678 -16.57 11.38 11.51
N SER A 679 -16.29 10.09 11.71
CA SER A 679 -14.93 9.58 11.95
C SER A 679 -13.99 9.86 10.78
N HIS A 680 -14.48 9.80 9.53
CA HIS A 680 -13.71 10.09 8.32
C HIS A 680 -13.30 11.57 8.20
N VAL A 681 -14.11 12.50 8.71
CA VAL A 681 -13.75 13.93 8.81
C VAL A 681 -12.53 14.10 9.72
N SER A 682 -12.61 13.48 10.91
CA SER A 682 -11.50 13.52 11.89
C SER A 682 -10.23 12.87 11.33
N ARG A 683 -10.37 11.78 10.56
CA ARG A 683 -9.28 11.06 9.90
C ARG A 683 -8.58 11.95 8.86
N GLY A 684 -9.33 12.63 8.00
CA GLY A 684 -8.78 13.54 6.98
C GLY A 684 -8.03 14.74 7.58
N ALA A 685 -8.54 15.29 8.68
CA ALA A 685 -7.92 16.43 9.38
C ALA A 685 -6.53 16.15 9.96
N ARG A 686 -6.08 14.88 10.04
CA ARG A 686 -4.75 14.53 10.56
C ARG A 686 -3.66 14.54 9.49
N ILE A 687 -4.04 14.65 8.22
CA ILE A 687 -3.12 14.64 7.09
C ILE A 687 -2.60 16.05 6.82
N GLU A 688 -3.45 17.08 6.90
CA GLU A 688 -3.04 18.48 6.62
C GLU A 688 -1.78 18.90 7.40
N PRO A 689 -1.65 18.65 8.73
CA PRO A 689 -0.53 19.18 9.48
C PRO A 689 0.83 18.59 9.07
N ILE A 690 0.83 17.42 8.45
CA ILE A 690 2.04 16.75 7.96
C ILE A 690 2.32 17.05 6.48
N THR A 691 1.37 17.66 5.77
CA THR A 691 1.54 18.00 4.37
C THR A 691 2.60 19.11 4.22
N PRO A 692 3.60 18.95 3.34
CA PRO A 692 4.53 20.03 3.02
C PRO A 692 3.80 21.25 2.42
N PRO A 693 4.23 22.49 2.74
CA PRO A 693 3.70 23.69 2.12
C PRO A 693 3.75 23.63 0.59
N GLY A 694 2.63 23.95 -0.08
CA GLY A 694 2.50 23.94 -1.53
C GLY A 694 2.17 22.56 -2.12
N HIS A 695 2.11 21.51 -1.32
CA HIS A 695 1.78 20.15 -1.76
C HIS A 695 0.33 19.77 -1.43
N VAL A 696 -0.18 18.76 -2.15
CA VAL A 696 -1.49 18.16 -1.89
C VAL A 696 -1.30 16.70 -1.49
N TYR A 697 -1.52 16.36 -0.23
CA TYR A 697 -1.45 14.98 0.24
C TYR A 697 -2.84 14.36 0.33
N ALA A 698 -2.92 13.05 0.19
CA ALA A 698 -4.14 12.27 0.20
C ALA A 698 -3.96 10.97 0.98
N SER A 699 -5.03 10.53 1.64
CA SER A 699 -5.09 9.19 2.23
C SER A 699 -5.13 8.07 1.18
N GLN A 700 -4.77 6.85 1.55
CA GLN A 700 -5.00 5.65 0.74
C GLN A 700 -6.45 5.50 0.27
N ALA A 701 -7.42 5.81 1.12
CA ALA A 701 -8.83 5.73 0.75
C ALA A 701 -9.16 6.67 -0.42
N PHE A 702 -8.64 7.90 -0.40
CA PHE A 702 -8.83 8.83 -1.50
C PHE A 702 -8.17 8.32 -2.78
N ALA A 703 -6.93 7.82 -2.70
CA ALA A 703 -6.22 7.26 -3.85
C ALA A 703 -6.95 6.06 -4.46
N ALA A 704 -7.42 5.13 -3.62
CA ALA A 704 -8.18 3.96 -4.05
C ALA A 704 -9.52 4.35 -4.70
N LEU A 705 -10.28 5.27 -4.09
CA LEU A 705 -11.54 5.71 -4.68
C LEU A 705 -11.31 6.48 -6.00
N ALA A 706 -10.22 7.22 -6.13
CA ALA A 706 -9.84 7.87 -7.40
C ALA A 706 -9.51 6.84 -8.49
N ALA A 707 -8.80 5.77 -8.13
CA ALA A 707 -8.51 4.65 -9.04
C ALA A 707 -9.80 3.90 -9.45
N ALA A 708 -10.67 3.59 -8.49
CA ALA A 708 -11.98 2.96 -8.74
C ALA A 708 -12.89 3.82 -9.63
N ALA A 709 -12.79 5.15 -9.51
CA ALA A 709 -13.50 6.11 -10.36
C ALA A 709 -12.79 6.40 -11.70
N ARG A 710 -11.63 5.75 -11.95
CA ARG A 710 -10.79 5.92 -13.15
C ARG A 710 -10.50 7.39 -13.47
N VAL A 711 -10.17 8.17 -12.44
CA VAL A 711 -9.81 9.58 -12.59
C VAL A 711 -8.58 9.72 -13.50
N ARG A 712 -8.62 10.69 -14.42
CA ARG A 712 -7.56 10.90 -15.43
C ARG A 712 -6.83 12.23 -15.26
N GLU A 713 -7.46 13.17 -14.56
CA GLU A 713 -7.00 14.54 -14.38
C GLU A 713 -5.77 14.64 -13.45
N PHE A 714 -5.62 13.66 -12.57
CA PHE A 714 -4.51 13.58 -11.62
C PHE A 714 -4.09 12.14 -11.35
N VAL A 715 -2.91 12.01 -10.75
CA VAL A 715 -2.37 10.76 -10.22
C VAL A 715 -2.10 10.91 -8.73
N CYS A 716 -2.20 9.79 -8.01
CA CYS A 716 -1.87 9.70 -6.58
C CYS A 716 -0.57 8.91 -6.43
N GLU A 717 0.56 9.60 -6.34
CA GLU A 717 1.87 8.98 -6.17
C GLU A 717 2.10 8.60 -4.72
N TYR A 718 2.66 7.43 -4.44
CA TYR A 718 2.92 7.05 -3.05
C TYR A 718 3.98 7.95 -2.41
N ALA A 719 3.66 8.53 -1.27
CA ALA A 719 4.55 9.43 -0.53
C ALA A 719 5.24 8.76 0.67
N GLY A 720 4.95 7.48 0.94
CA GLY A 720 5.48 6.73 2.08
C GLY A 720 4.45 6.51 3.19
N GLN A 721 4.86 5.76 4.21
CA GLN A 721 4.17 5.70 5.50
C GLN A 721 4.48 6.95 6.32
N THR A 722 3.45 7.70 6.67
CA THR A 722 3.62 8.92 7.47
C THR A 722 2.92 8.77 8.80
N ILE A 723 3.56 9.20 9.88
CA ILE A 723 2.92 9.36 11.18
C ILE A 723 1.95 10.52 11.07
N TRP A 724 0.66 10.24 11.12
CA TRP A 724 -0.38 11.26 11.08
C TRP A 724 -0.43 12.03 12.40
N ALA A 725 -0.81 13.31 12.31
CA ALA A 725 -0.75 14.24 13.42
C ALA A 725 -1.54 13.76 14.65
N LYS A 726 -1.16 14.26 15.84
CA LYS A 726 -1.77 13.92 17.13
C LYS A 726 -1.66 12.43 17.52
N GLY A 727 -0.60 11.75 17.08
CA GLY A 727 -0.36 10.35 17.42
C GLY A 727 -1.41 9.39 16.85
N TYR A 728 -2.06 9.76 15.75
CA TYR A 728 -3.18 9.01 15.19
C TYR A 728 -2.77 7.63 14.64
N GLY A 729 -1.50 7.49 14.28
CA GLY A 729 -0.90 6.27 13.75
C GLY A 729 -0.11 6.51 12.48
N THR A 730 0.49 5.45 11.96
CA THR A 730 1.28 5.47 10.71
C THR A 730 0.42 4.92 9.59
N PHE A 731 0.23 5.68 8.51
CA PHE A 731 -0.63 5.28 7.40
C PHE A 731 0.00 5.57 6.04
N PRO A 732 -0.39 4.80 5.00
CA PRO A 732 -0.01 5.08 3.62
C PRO A 732 -0.56 6.45 3.19
N THR A 733 0.34 7.33 2.78
CA THR A 733 0.02 8.68 2.28
C THR A 733 0.44 8.82 0.83
N TYR A 734 -0.31 9.62 0.07
CA TYR A 734 -0.12 9.80 -1.36
C TYR A 734 0.01 11.29 -1.68
N HIS A 735 0.90 11.64 -2.60
CA HIS A 735 1.03 12.98 -3.16
C HIS A 735 0.17 13.07 -4.43
N VAL A 736 -0.81 13.96 -4.43
CA VAL A 736 -1.68 14.17 -5.59
C VAL A 736 -1.02 15.15 -6.54
N ARG A 737 -0.88 14.75 -7.81
CA ARG A 737 -0.25 15.56 -8.85
C ARG A 737 -1.07 15.54 -10.13
N ARG A 738 -1.02 16.60 -10.92
CA ARG A 738 -1.63 16.59 -12.25
C ARG A 738 -1.04 15.46 -13.07
N ARG A 739 -1.91 14.75 -13.78
CA ARG A 739 -1.49 13.86 -14.84
C ARG A 739 -1.12 14.76 -16.00
N GLU A 740 0.13 14.71 -16.46
CA GLU A 740 0.44 15.34 -17.74
C GLU A 740 -0.38 14.61 -18.81
N PRO A 741 -1.11 15.33 -19.69
CA PRO A 741 -2.03 14.72 -20.64
C PRO A 741 -1.29 13.77 -21.58
N THR A 742 -1.35 12.46 -21.33
CA THR A 742 -0.93 11.46 -22.30
C THR A 742 -1.73 11.69 -23.58
N GLY A 743 -1.05 12.12 -24.65
CA GLY A 743 -1.67 12.31 -25.95
C GLY A 743 -2.41 11.04 -26.42
N PRO A 744 -3.37 11.19 -27.35
CA PRO A 744 -4.11 10.06 -27.91
C PRO A 744 -3.20 9.03 -28.58
#